data_AF-A0A944Z7A5-F1
#
_entry.id   AF-A0A944Z7A5-F1
#
_cell.length_a   1.000
_cell.length_b   1.000
_cell.length_c   1.000
_cell.angle_alpha   90.00
_cell.angle_beta   90.00
_cell.angle_gamma   90.00
#
_symmetry.space_group_name_H-M   'P 1'
#
loop_
_entity.id
_entity.type
_entity.pdbx_description
1 polymer ?
#
loop_
_entity_poly.entity_id
_entity_poly.type
_entity_poly.pdbx_seq_one_letter_code
_entity_poly.pdbx_strand_id
1 'polypeptide(L)'
;MENERVGGNTTFIKDNSIDFKKIDDPLVLEAYIPEEFDLKVMDEGLQLSKRNELRHAVGIVATRTLRYFSTNGEEFNIFRARRMAVWWFRHIYNSFNWWKAFVVNAEGERKEMPMLYIGERFGSETVHRNCEADIVLSAFENDRSIVDPETKGGAVVAVGYSERKGLFNSPDMYCVKAIVGNKYKGAGVNITHGITRNLKLMAQKVLKDKSEEITPQNIDDEIQKMKIVILDRSRHKKLIETINSLGAEVVLVKEDDLTPTFAVTRGEIDMIIGVGGVPEAVLSSILVEQLGGEMTLRILPLEVARQERLLGKLSNWDSFKKNEIDILRNFKIVRPGTEKEGEIPWNRILPLKDLVKGKDVVFTASVIKKTPWIKFPDGEEVPGVNINPESGDINVCVVRVADNKVEIVPVMYKTVIGNLLEKYKDNQDINCEANVRLLVQLGKVYSEFGLFEEARDCIQKAKICNGISNDMIQRCNSVYEYISGLDYLTKKSLQTPKEIIEHFEKSGHLDEEEKERLRPRRMVKRFYEYQGDTCYHNQQHDEAMEHYKKALEYSPHELKLHRKVNTIQMKEIIEEYFNRIDKLYQELNYKDPKDLEKCKLGIALDIFYDNKRQLNFSCRNPWLVFYRRTVLHGETPSYKLAVLIKLLRLYKKLNQASDEELSLFLNAEFGISKEEIGIVMNYRRTHEKFHSVSELFFIKELGLEALSKLLLPKVRVESQNELEDSEIPLSISLVEAVERRNQNILDELKDGVKKEAQEHSYAVAEAYHYVGLALYDVGDDEGAKINYERATTRFNEIINKFTGITPFYAQCRIGNLYEELALLYENEKVAYYNKAMDAYTYITEERRSNIMFGYIRDLMAIRIWQTKERVNYIKKELQLFDS
;
A
#
# COMPACT_ATOMS: atom_id res chain seq x y z
N MET A 1 -30.60 14.91 -18.81
CA MET A 1 -29.60 15.32 -17.81
C MET A 1 -29.23 16.75 -18.18
N GLU A 2 -29.78 17.72 -17.46
CA GLU A 2 -29.33 19.12 -17.55
C GLU A 2 -28.07 19.21 -16.69
N ASN A 3 -26.93 19.38 -17.37
CA ASN A 3 -25.65 19.72 -16.76
C ASN A 3 -25.33 21.12 -17.27
N GLU A 4 -25.19 22.10 -16.39
CA GLU A 4 -24.99 23.50 -16.75
C GLU A 4 -23.49 23.78 -16.98
N ARG A 5 -23.18 24.42 -18.11
CA ARG A 5 -21.85 25.00 -18.34
C ARG A 5 -21.75 26.23 -17.46
N VAL A 6 -20.66 26.32 -16.71
CA VAL A 6 -20.23 27.51 -15.98
C VAL A 6 -20.11 28.68 -16.97
N GLY A 7 -21.13 29.53 -17.04
CA GLY A 7 -21.24 30.63 -17.99
C GLY A 7 -20.30 31.80 -17.66
N GLY A 8 -20.07 32.71 -18.60
CA GLY A 8 -19.10 33.83 -18.49
C GLY A 8 -19.34 34.88 -17.39
N ASN A 9 -20.23 34.62 -16.43
CA ASN A 9 -20.54 35.47 -15.27
C ASN A 9 -20.43 34.69 -13.94
N THR A 10 -19.57 33.67 -13.90
CA THR A 10 -19.43 32.78 -12.74
C THR A 10 -18.53 33.41 -11.69
N THR A 11 -19.07 33.59 -10.49
CA THR A 11 -18.31 34.07 -9.32
C THR A 11 -17.57 32.90 -8.69
N PHE A 12 -16.24 32.97 -8.63
CA PHE A 12 -15.43 32.04 -7.86
C PHE A 12 -15.36 32.51 -6.41
N ILE A 13 -15.62 31.60 -5.48
CA ILE A 13 -15.50 31.83 -4.04
C ILE A 13 -14.42 30.94 -3.46
N LYS A 14 -13.83 31.37 -2.34
CA LYS A 14 -12.85 30.58 -1.61
C LYS A 14 -13.53 29.38 -0.94
N ASP A 15 -13.07 28.18 -1.24
CA ASP A 15 -13.54 26.96 -0.57
C ASP A 15 -12.76 26.77 0.74
N ASN A 16 -13.48 26.87 1.87
CA ASN A 16 -12.89 26.72 3.20
C ASN A 16 -13.03 25.30 3.77
N SER A 17 -13.53 24.34 2.98
CA SER A 17 -13.66 22.94 3.40
C SER A 17 -12.31 22.25 3.59
N ILE A 18 -11.27 22.72 2.90
CA ILE A 18 -9.91 22.18 2.99
C ILE A 18 -8.96 23.17 3.67
N ASP A 19 -8.15 22.67 4.61
CA ASP A 19 -7.11 23.44 5.28
C ASP A 19 -5.73 22.95 4.82
N PHE A 20 -5.10 23.73 3.94
CA PHE A 20 -3.77 23.43 3.39
C PHE A 20 -2.67 23.35 4.45
N LYS A 21 -2.85 24.02 5.61
CA LYS A 21 -1.90 23.92 6.72
C LYS A 21 -2.03 22.57 7.44
N LYS A 22 -3.25 22.05 7.61
CA LYS A 22 -3.48 20.74 8.25
C LYS A 22 -2.95 19.57 7.42
N ILE A 23 -3.04 19.66 6.09
CA ILE A 23 -2.47 18.64 5.19
C ILE A 23 -0.95 18.80 5.01
N ASP A 24 -0.33 19.83 5.62
CA ASP A 24 1.10 20.14 5.53
C ASP A 24 1.53 20.35 4.07
N ASP A 25 0.74 21.13 3.33
CA ASP A 25 1.07 21.57 1.97
C ASP A 25 1.75 22.95 2.01
N PRO A 26 3.06 23.04 1.75
CA PRO A 26 3.75 24.33 1.78
C PRO A 26 3.66 25.10 0.46
N LEU A 27 3.05 24.54 -0.59
CA LEU A 27 3.11 25.09 -1.96
C LEU A 27 1.74 25.50 -2.51
N VAL A 28 0.67 24.79 -2.15
CA VAL A 28 -0.71 25.17 -2.46
C VAL A 28 -1.31 25.80 -1.21
N LEU A 29 -1.89 26.98 -1.35
CA LEU A 29 -2.29 27.82 -0.21
C LEU A 29 -3.80 27.90 -0.05
N GLU A 30 -4.53 28.00 -1.16
CA GLU A 30 -5.97 28.22 -1.18
C GLU A 30 -6.61 27.52 -2.38
N ALA A 31 -7.91 27.24 -2.28
CA ALA A 31 -8.71 26.72 -3.36
C ALA A 31 -9.95 27.60 -3.57
N TYR A 32 -10.33 27.79 -4.83
CA TYR A 32 -11.50 28.53 -5.24
C TYR A 32 -12.35 27.68 -6.18
N ILE A 33 -13.66 27.69 -5.96
CA ILE A 33 -14.65 26.99 -6.77
C ILE A 33 -15.76 27.96 -7.19
N PRO A 34 -16.50 27.68 -8.27
CA PRO A 34 -17.74 28.39 -8.56
C PRO A 34 -18.73 28.27 -7.41
N GLU A 35 -19.40 29.38 -7.08
CA GLU A 35 -20.38 29.47 -5.99
C GLU A 35 -21.50 28.41 -6.10
N GLU A 36 -21.94 28.08 -7.33
CA GLU A 36 -22.98 27.09 -7.58
C GLU A 36 -22.58 25.66 -7.18
N PHE A 37 -21.28 25.36 -7.04
CA PHE A 37 -20.78 24.06 -6.62
C PHE A 37 -20.43 23.99 -5.13
N ASP A 38 -20.63 25.06 -4.37
CA ASP A 38 -20.33 25.12 -2.94
C ASP A 38 -21.30 24.25 -2.13
N LEU A 39 -20.88 23.02 -1.82
CA LEU A 39 -21.68 22.09 -1.04
C LEU A 39 -21.76 22.53 0.43
N LYS A 40 -22.97 22.48 0.98
CA LYS A 40 -23.23 22.76 2.39
C LYS A 40 -23.60 21.48 3.14
N VAL A 41 -22.85 21.19 4.19
CA VAL A 41 -23.18 20.16 5.18
C VAL A 41 -24.17 20.78 6.17
N MET A 42 -25.38 20.22 6.27
CA MET A 42 -26.46 20.83 7.06
C MET A 42 -26.59 20.26 8.48
N ASP A 43 -26.22 19.00 8.67
CA ASP A 43 -26.32 18.29 9.96
C ASP A 43 -25.00 17.59 10.35
N GLU A 44 -24.96 16.95 11.52
CA GLU A 44 -23.88 16.03 11.90
C GLU A 44 -23.97 14.71 11.10
N GLY A 45 -22.82 14.07 10.85
CA GLY A 45 -22.76 12.78 10.16
C GLY A 45 -21.87 12.78 8.91
N LEU A 46 -21.86 11.64 8.22
CA LEU A 46 -20.97 11.41 7.08
C LEU A 46 -21.27 12.35 5.90
N GLN A 47 -22.50 12.28 5.37
CA GLN A 47 -23.00 13.10 4.25
C GLN A 47 -21.99 13.27 3.11
N LEU A 48 -21.42 12.16 2.61
CA LEU A 48 -20.38 12.16 1.58
C LEU A 48 -20.79 13.01 0.38
N SER A 49 -22.05 12.89 -0.06
CA SER A 49 -22.56 13.67 -1.19
C SER A 49 -22.57 15.19 -0.94
N LYS A 50 -22.39 15.68 0.29
CA LYS A 50 -22.35 17.13 0.60
C LYS A 50 -20.96 17.64 1.00
N ARG A 51 -19.88 16.88 0.71
CA ARG A 51 -18.49 17.22 1.09
C ARG A 51 -17.66 17.71 -0.11
N ASN A 52 -17.23 18.96 -0.07
CA ASN A 52 -16.28 19.52 -1.05
C ASN A 52 -14.87 18.91 -0.88
N GLU A 53 -14.54 18.50 0.35
CA GLU A 53 -13.25 17.92 0.73
C GLU A 53 -12.85 16.72 -0.16
N LEU A 54 -13.83 15.91 -0.57
CA LEU A 54 -13.63 14.76 -1.45
C LEU A 54 -13.17 15.18 -2.86
N ARG A 55 -13.61 16.34 -3.36
CA ARG A 55 -13.15 16.90 -4.64
C ARG A 55 -11.71 17.37 -4.54
N HIS A 56 -11.33 17.97 -3.40
CA HIS A 56 -9.97 18.44 -3.18
C HIS A 56 -8.96 17.29 -3.07
N ALA A 57 -9.36 16.12 -2.57
CA ALA A 57 -8.48 14.95 -2.51
C ALA A 57 -7.89 14.58 -3.88
N VAL A 58 -8.75 14.43 -4.90
CA VAL A 58 -8.29 14.16 -6.28
C VAL A 58 -7.71 15.41 -6.96
N GLY A 59 -8.23 16.60 -6.65
CA GLY A 59 -7.78 17.85 -7.26
C GLY A 59 -6.35 18.22 -6.88
N ILE A 60 -5.99 18.12 -5.61
CA ILE A 60 -4.62 18.35 -5.12
C ILE A 60 -3.67 17.31 -5.71
N VAL A 61 -4.07 16.03 -5.74
CA VAL A 61 -3.25 14.99 -6.40
C VAL A 61 -3.00 15.35 -7.86
N ALA A 62 -4.03 15.77 -8.61
CA ALA A 62 -3.86 16.20 -9.99
C ALA A 62 -2.94 17.43 -10.12
N THR A 63 -3.09 18.45 -9.29
CA THR A 63 -2.16 19.60 -9.21
C THR A 63 -0.71 19.15 -9.07
N ARG A 64 -0.46 18.12 -8.24
CA ARG A 64 0.88 17.59 -7.99
C ARG A 64 1.43 16.74 -9.11
N THR A 65 0.62 16.33 -10.07
CA THR A 65 1.08 15.58 -11.25
C THR A 65 1.90 16.42 -12.22
N LEU A 66 1.73 17.75 -12.22
CA LEU A 66 2.34 18.68 -13.18
C LEU A 66 3.87 18.47 -13.33
N ARG A 67 4.58 18.22 -12.22
CA ARG A 67 6.04 17.96 -12.22
C ARG A 67 6.47 16.71 -12.97
N TYR A 68 5.57 15.76 -13.19
CA TYR A 68 5.87 14.45 -13.77
C TYR A 68 5.50 14.34 -15.25
N PHE A 69 4.88 15.38 -15.82
CA PHE A 69 4.65 15.44 -17.25
C PHE A 69 5.98 15.37 -18.00
N SER A 70 6.00 14.55 -19.04
CA SER A 70 7.23 14.22 -19.75
C SER A 70 6.94 13.86 -21.19
N THR A 71 7.98 13.91 -22.03
CA THR A 71 7.90 13.63 -23.46
C THR A 71 8.80 12.47 -23.89
N ASN A 72 9.50 11.82 -22.96
CA ASN A 72 10.47 10.77 -23.26
C ASN A 72 9.87 9.34 -23.21
N GLY A 73 8.62 9.20 -22.77
CA GLY A 73 7.95 7.90 -22.63
C GLY A 73 8.45 7.05 -21.45
N GLU A 74 9.26 7.61 -20.56
CA GLU A 74 9.95 6.86 -19.49
C GLU A 74 9.06 6.63 -18.27
N GLU A 75 8.93 5.38 -17.85
CA GLU A 75 7.99 4.99 -16.79
C GLU A 75 8.45 5.41 -15.38
N PHE A 76 9.68 5.92 -15.20
CA PHE A 76 10.15 6.40 -13.90
C PHE A 76 9.32 7.58 -13.37
N ASN A 77 8.85 8.47 -14.25
CA ASN A 77 7.98 9.57 -13.82
C ASN A 77 6.59 9.07 -13.43
N ILE A 78 6.07 8.01 -14.06
CA ILE A 78 4.85 7.32 -13.61
C ILE A 78 5.07 6.73 -12.21
N PHE A 79 6.19 6.02 -12.00
CA PHE A 79 6.56 5.47 -10.70
C PHE A 79 6.59 6.56 -9.62
N ARG A 80 7.19 7.72 -9.92
CA ARG A 80 7.24 8.86 -8.99
C ARG A 80 5.86 9.48 -8.75
N ALA A 81 5.05 9.66 -9.80
CA ALA A 81 3.69 10.21 -9.72
C ALA A 81 2.77 9.34 -8.86
N ARG A 82 2.82 8.01 -9.04
CA ARG A 82 2.09 7.03 -8.20
C ARG A 82 2.44 7.16 -6.72
N ARG A 83 3.74 7.23 -6.40
CA ARG A 83 4.21 7.41 -5.00
C ARG A 83 3.79 8.76 -4.42
N MET A 84 3.77 9.80 -5.24
CA MET A 84 3.29 11.13 -4.85
C MET A 84 1.79 11.10 -4.54
N ALA A 85 0.96 10.51 -5.41
CA ALA A 85 -0.49 10.47 -5.21
C ALA A 85 -0.87 9.77 -3.91
N VAL A 86 -0.25 8.61 -3.65
CA VAL A 86 -0.39 7.88 -2.39
C VAL A 86 -0.07 8.75 -1.18
N TRP A 87 1.07 9.45 -1.23
CA TRP A 87 1.49 10.31 -0.14
C TRP A 87 0.43 11.39 0.13
N TRP A 88 -0.02 12.10 -0.91
CA TRP A 88 -1.01 13.17 -0.77
C TRP A 88 -2.37 12.65 -0.31
N PHE A 89 -2.87 11.54 -0.85
CA PHE A 89 -4.12 10.95 -0.37
C PHE A 89 -4.09 10.67 1.13
N ARG A 90 -3.01 10.10 1.65
CA ARG A 90 -2.86 9.89 3.10
C ARG A 90 -2.89 11.19 3.89
N HIS A 91 -2.22 12.22 3.40
CA HIS A 91 -2.11 13.49 4.13
C HIS A 91 -3.46 14.21 4.15
N ILE A 92 -4.13 14.21 3.00
CA ILE A 92 -5.45 14.82 2.83
C ILE A 92 -6.50 14.09 3.67
N TYR A 93 -6.64 12.77 3.51
CA TYR A 93 -7.69 12.02 4.21
C TYR A 93 -7.49 12.00 5.74
N ASN A 94 -6.24 12.00 6.23
CA ASN A 94 -5.97 12.11 7.66
C ASN A 94 -6.17 13.52 8.22
N SER A 95 -6.41 14.54 7.38
CA SER A 95 -6.77 15.88 7.85
C SER A 95 -8.28 16.06 8.07
N PHE A 96 -9.09 15.12 7.55
CA PHE A 96 -10.54 15.17 7.64
C PHE A 96 -10.99 14.65 9.01
N ASN A 97 -11.56 15.52 9.81
CA ASN A 97 -11.96 15.23 11.20
C ASN A 97 -13.43 14.79 11.35
N TRP A 98 -14.16 14.63 10.25
CA TRP A 98 -15.59 14.33 10.25
C TRP A 98 -15.92 12.86 9.91
N TRP A 99 -14.90 12.04 9.64
CA TRP A 99 -15.07 10.62 9.29
C TRP A 99 -14.00 9.70 9.87
N LYS A 100 -14.30 8.41 9.80
CA LYS A 100 -13.34 7.31 9.92
C LYS A 100 -13.46 6.43 8.69
N ALA A 101 -12.48 6.51 7.80
CA ALA A 101 -12.56 5.86 6.49
C ALA A 101 -11.68 4.62 6.40
N PHE A 102 -12.07 3.66 5.56
CA PHE A 102 -11.38 2.40 5.36
C PHE A 102 -11.17 2.14 3.87
N VAL A 103 -9.93 1.91 3.46
CA VAL A 103 -9.64 1.44 2.10
C VAL A 103 -10.17 0.02 1.95
N VAL A 104 -11.16 -0.21 1.09
CA VAL A 104 -11.70 -1.56 0.83
C VAL A 104 -11.21 -2.15 -0.48
N ASN A 105 -10.86 -1.30 -1.44
CA ASN A 105 -10.15 -1.70 -2.66
C ASN A 105 -9.16 -0.61 -3.04
N ALA A 106 -7.96 -1.00 -3.45
CA ALA A 106 -6.98 -0.08 -3.99
C ALA A 106 -6.12 -0.79 -5.03
N GLU A 107 -5.72 -0.03 -6.03
CA GLU A 107 -4.69 -0.45 -6.97
C GLU A 107 -3.32 -0.33 -6.29
N GLY A 108 -2.75 -1.46 -5.87
CA GLY A 108 -1.66 -1.47 -4.89
C GLY A 108 -0.59 -2.50 -5.19
N GLU A 109 -0.90 -3.76 -4.91
CA GLU A 109 0.04 -4.87 -5.02
C GLU A 109 0.36 -5.22 -6.47
N ARG A 110 -0.63 -5.18 -7.38
CA ARG A 110 -0.45 -5.52 -8.81
C ARG A 110 0.34 -4.48 -9.58
N LYS A 111 0.25 -3.20 -9.21
CA LYS A 111 0.96 -2.08 -9.86
C LYS A 111 2.16 -1.57 -9.05
N GLU A 112 2.61 -2.35 -8.05
CA GLU A 112 3.74 -2.04 -7.19
C GLU A 112 3.70 -0.67 -6.51
N MET A 113 2.50 -0.19 -6.23
CA MET A 113 2.32 1.07 -5.55
C MET A 113 2.61 0.87 -4.06
N PRO A 114 3.61 1.58 -3.48
CA PRO A 114 3.83 1.53 -2.05
C PRO A 114 2.72 2.33 -1.35
N MET A 115 1.60 1.64 -1.12
CA MET A 115 0.62 1.75 -0.04
C MET A 115 -0.48 2.83 -0.10
N LEU A 116 -1.67 2.44 -0.54
CA LEU A 116 -2.91 2.62 0.23
C LEU A 116 -3.41 1.20 0.46
N TYR A 117 -2.97 0.55 1.53
CA TYR A 117 -3.21 -0.90 1.65
C TYR A 117 -4.68 -1.16 1.95
N ILE A 118 -5.19 -2.29 1.50
CA ILE A 118 -6.58 -2.64 1.76
C ILE A 118 -6.74 -2.94 3.24
N GLY A 119 -7.64 -2.21 3.89
CA GLY A 119 -7.80 -2.14 5.35
C GLY A 119 -7.19 -0.90 5.99
N GLU A 120 -6.41 -0.09 5.26
CA GLU A 120 -5.87 1.16 5.76
C GLU A 120 -6.99 2.11 6.19
N ARG A 121 -6.78 2.83 7.29
CA ARG A 121 -7.79 3.73 7.85
C ARG A 121 -7.31 5.18 7.87
N PHE A 122 -8.22 6.10 7.65
CA PHE A 122 -8.00 7.54 7.64
C PHE A 122 -9.04 8.30 8.44
N GLY A 123 -8.74 9.57 8.71
CA GLY A 123 -9.62 10.49 9.42
C GLY A 123 -9.45 10.40 10.93
N SER A 124 -10.48 10.81 11.67
CA SER A 124 -10.45 10.90 13.12
C SER A 124 -10.93 9.61 13.78
N GLU A 125 -10.33 9.26 14.91
CA GLU A 125 -10.83 8.15 15.75
C GLU A 125 -12.03 8.56 16.61
N THR A 126 -12.22 9.85 16.85
CA THR A 126 -13.23 10.36 17.80
C THR A 126 -14.63 10.45 17.24
N VAL A 127 -14.78 10.30 15.92
CA VAL A 127 -16.08 10.44 15.27
C VAL A 127 -17.00 9.27 15.62
N HIS A 128 -18.30 9.56 15.65
CA HIS A 128 -19.30 8.52 15.86
C HIS A 128 -19.25 7.44 14.77
N ARG A 129 -19.62 6.20 15.12
CA ARG A 129 -19.60 5.04 14.19
C ARG A 129 -20.46 5.23 12.93
N ASN A 130 -21.45 6.12 12.97
CA ASN A 130 -22.26 6.49 11.80
C ASN A 130 -21.50 7.41 10.80
N CYS A 131 -20.28 7.81 11.12
CA CYS A 131 -19.35 8.52 10.25
C CYS A 131 -18.25 7.60 9.67
N GLU A 132 -18.48 6.28 9.67
CA GLU A 132 -17.55 5.34 9.04
C GLU A 132 -17.82 5.24 7.52
N ALA A 133 -16.74 5.23 6.72
CA ALA A 133 -16.81 5.20 5.26
C ALA A 133 -15.90 4.12 4.65
N ASP A 134 -16.30 3.60 3.51
CA ASP A 134 -15.44 2.83 2.59
C ASP A 134 -14.83 3.76 1.54
N ILE A 135 -13.56 3.54 1.22
CA ILE A 135 -12.84 4.19 0.12
C ILE A 135 -12.38 3.12 -0.88
N VAL A 136 -12.59 3.39 -2.16
CA VAL A 136 -12.00 2.65 -3.27
C VAL A 136 -11.14 3.59 -4.11
N LEU A 137 -9.89 3.22 -4.36
CA LEU A 137 -8.95 4.09 -5.08
C LEU A 137 -8.40 3.40 -6.34
N SER A 138 -8.51 4.08 -7.47
CA SER A 138 -7.69 3.82 -8.65
C SER A 138 -6.81 5.06 -8.87
N ALA A 139 -5.54 4.95 -8.48
CA ALA A 139 -4.68 6.12 -8.37
C ALA A 139 -4.45 6.79 -9.73
N PHE A 140 -4.36 6.01 -10.82
CA PHE A 140 -4.24 6.55 -12.17
C PHE A 140 -4.80 5.60 -13.22
N GLU A 141 -5.75 6.10 -14.01
CA GLU A 141 -6.16 5.48 -15.27
C GLU A 141 -5.34 6.09 -16.42
N ASN A 142 -4.67 5.22 -17.19
CA ASN A 142 -3.86 5.59 -18.35
C ASN A 142 -2.77 6.65 -18.05
N ASP A 143 -2.04 6.45 -16.95
CA ASP A 143 -0.90 7.30 -16.55
C ASP A 143 0.24 7.32 -17.57
N ARG A 144 0.33 6.32 -18.46
CA ARG A 144 1.28 6.36 -19.59
C ARG A 144 1.15 7.64 -20.43
N SER A 145 -0.06 8.18 -20.52
CA SER A 145 -0.32 9.43 -21.26
C SER A 145 0.30 10.69 -20.62
N ILE A 146 0.75 10.62 -19.36
CA ILE A 146 1.47 11.69 -18.64
C ILE A 146 2.91 11.82 -19.14
N VAL A 147 3.54 10.71 -19.52
CA VAL A 147 4.97 10.67 -19.91
C VAL A 147 5.19 10.48 -21.41
N ASP A 148 4.15 10.07 -22.13
CA ASP A 148 4.17 9.88 -23.58
C ASP A 148 3.06 10.72 -24.25
N PRO A 149 3.43 11.80 -24.97
CA PRO A 149 2.47 12.65 -25.66
C PRO A 149 1.74 11.91 -26.80
N GLU A 150 2.37 10.89 -27.40
CA GLU A 150 1.78 10.09 -28.48
C GLU A 150 0.76 9.06 -27.99
N THR A 151 0.77 8.76 -26.68
CA THR A 151 -0.24 7.89 -26.08
C THR A 151 -1.60 8.59 -26.14
N LYS A 152 -2.46 8.05 -27.01
CA LYS A 152 -3.86 8.45 -27.19
C LYS A 152 -4.68 8.22 -25.91
N GLY A 153 -5.74 9.01 -25.74
CA GLY A 153 -6.56 9.03 -24.54
C GLY A 153 -6.10 10.11 -23.56
N GLY A 154 -6.63 10.07 -22.34
CA GLY A 154 -6.25 10.98 -21.26
C GLY A 154 -5.83 10.24 -20.00
N ALA A 155 -5.57 10.99 -18.94
CA ALA A 155 -5.25 10.45 -17.63
C ALA A 155 -6.19 11.04 -16.58
N VAL A 156 -6.68 10.18 -15.69
CA VAL A 156 -7.45 10.61 -14.53
C VAL A 156 -6.95 9.92 -13.28
N VAL A 157 -7.13 10.57 -12.13
CA VAL A 157 -7.06 9.95 -10.82
C VAL A 157 -8.48 9.84 -10.28
N ALA A 158 -8.90 8.66 -9.81
CA ALA A 158 -10.29 8.39 -9.46
C ALA A 158 -10.45 7.71 -8.09
N VAL A 159 -11.47 8.13 -7.35
CA VAL A 159 -11.78 7.64 -6.00
C VAL A 159 -13.30 7.49 -5.85
N GLY A 160 -13.70 6.40 -5.22
CA GLY A 160 -15.07 6.11 -4.84
C GLY A 160 -15.20 6.06 -3.33
N TYR A 161 -16.33 6.53 -2.82
CA TYR A 161 -16.65 6.58 -1.40
C TYR A 161 -18.05 6.04 -1.17
N SER A 162 -18.25 5.38 -0.04
CA SER A 162 -19.58 5.04 0.46
C SER A 162 -19.60 4.94 1.98
N GLU A 163 -20.78 4.84 2.57
CA GLU A 163 -20.94 4.39 3.95
C GLU A 163 -20.21 3.04 4.17
N ARG A 164 -19.79 2.78 5.42
CA ARG A 164 -19.06 1.55 5.76
C ARG A 164 -19.80 0.28 5.31
N LYS A 165 -19.08 -0.64 4.66
CA LYS A 165 -19.60 -1.88 4.01
C LYS A 165 -20.54 -1.59 2.83
N GLY A 166 -20.54 -0.35 2.32
CA GLY A 166 -21.30 0.08 1.17
C GLY A 166 -20.66 -0.32 -0.16
N LEU A 167 -19.37 -0.67 -0.18
CA LEU A 167 -18.66 -1.11 -1.38
C LEU A 167 -18.13 -2.54 -1.21
N PHE A 168 -18.02 -3.26 -2.33
CA PHE A 168 -17.39 -4.58 -2.34
C PHE A 168 -15.93 -4.47 -1.90
N ASN A 169 -15.53 -5.33 -0.97
CA ASN A 169 -14.21 -5.37 -0.35
C ASN A 169 -13.49 -6.62 -0.85
N SER A 170 -12.35 -6.45 -1.51
CA SER A 170 -11.57 -7.56 -2.07
C SER A 170 -10.08 -7.25 -2.09
N PRO A 171 -9.20 -8.27 -2.18
CA PRO A 171 -7.80 -8.04 -2.48
C PRO A 171 -7.62 -7.42 -3.88
N ASP A 172 -6.42 -6.88 -4.16
CA ASP A 172 -6.04 -6.36 -5.47
C ASP A 172 -5.86 -7.51 -6.47
N MET A 173 -6.96 -7.87 -7.13
CA MET A 173 -7.02 -8.99 -8.07
C MET A 173 -7.56 -8.57 -9.43
N TYR A 174 -7.48 -9.48 -10.39
CA TYR A 174 -8.19 -9.35 -11.65
C TYR A 174 -9.63 -9.85 -11.52
N CYS A 175 -10.50 -9.29 -12.33
CA CYS A 175 -11.85 -9.79 -12.55
C CYS A 175 -12.19 -9.76 -14.04
N VAL A 176 -13.18 -10.55 -14.43
CA VAL A 176 -13.92 -10.31 -15.66
C VAL A 176 -15.15 -9.46 -15.34
N LYS A 177 -15.36 -8.40 -16.11
CA LYS A 177 -16.53 -7.51 -16.01
C LYS A 177 -17.29 -7.44 -17.31
N ALA A 178 -18.60 -7.27 -17.21
CA ALA A 178 -19.47 -6.88 -18.30
C ALA A 178 -20.36 -5.74 -17.80
N ILE A 179 -20.33 -4.61 -18.51
CA ILE A 179 -21.10 -3.41 -18.18
C ILE A 179 -21.92 -3.02 -19.40
N VAL A 180 -23.20 -2.71 -19.20
CA VAL A 180 -24.09 -2.16 -20.22
C VAL A 180 -24.88 -0.98 -19.67
N GLY A 181 -25.23 -0.03 -20.53
CA GLY A 181 -26.03 1.14 -20.16
C GLY A 181 -27.53 0.82 -20.07
N ASN A 182 -28.33 1.84 -19.71
CA ASN A 182 -29.78 1.71 -19.54
C ASN A 182 -30.51 1.10 -20.75
N LYS A 183 -30.01 1.33 -21.98
CA LYS A 183 -30.53 0.74 -23.23
C LYS A 183 -30.65 -0.78 -23.19
N TYR A 184 -29.79 -1.47 -22.45
CA TYR A 184 -29.75 -2.94 -22.39
C TYR A 184 -30.07 -3.51 -21.01
N LYS A 185 -30.53 -2.66 -20.08
CA LYS A 185 -30.93 -3.10 -18.73
C LYS A 185 -32.05 -4.14 -18.82
N GLY A 186 -31.91 -5.26 -18.13
CA GLY A 186 -32.84 -6.39 -18.16
C GLY A 186 -32.68 -7.31 -19.38
N ALA A 187 -31.68 -7.11 -20.24
CA ALA A 187 -31.39 -8.03 -21.34
C ALA A 187 -30.87 -9.40 -20.87
N GLY A 188 -30.39 -9.52 -19.62
CA GLY A 188 -29.82 -10.75 -19.08
C GLY A 188 -28.36 -10.98 -19.51
N VAL A 189 -27.63 -9.90 -19.82
CA VAL A 189 -26.19 -9.94 -20.09
C VAL A 189 -25.46 -10.51 -18.88
N ASN A 190 -24.56 -11.45 -19.12
CA ASN A 190 -23.82 -12.12 -18.06
C ASN A 190 -22.42 -12.53 -18.52
N ILE A 191 -21.40 -12.30 -17.69
CA ILE A 191 -20.01 -12.71 -17.95
C ILE A 191 -19.81 -14.22 -18.19
N THR A 192 -20.72 -15.08 -17.70
CA THR A 192 -20.66 -16.53 -17.94
C THR A 192 -21.25 -16.95 -19.28
N HIS A 193 -21.98 -16.06 -19.95
CA HIS A 193 -22.37 -16.27 -21.34
C HIS A 193 -21.19 -15.95 -22.28
N GLY A 194 -21.06 -16.73 -23.35
CA GLY A 194 -20.18 -16.34 -24.45
C GLY A 194 -20.62 -15.02 -25.08
N ILE A 195 -19.67 -14.23 -25.59
CA ILE A 195 -19.93 -12.89 -26.14
C ILE A 195 -21.03 -12.88 -27.21
N THR A 196 -21.07 -13.88 -28.09
CA THR A 196 -22.13 -14.04 -29.10
C THR A 196 -23.52 -14.06 -28.48
N ARG A 197 -23.69 -14.74 -27.35
CA ARG A 197 -24.99 -14.79 -26.65
C ARG A 197 -25.32 -13.45 -26.02
N ASN A 198 -24.35 -12.78 -25.40
CA ASN A 198 -24.58 -11.45 -24.81
C ASN A 198 -25.01 -10.43 -25.87
N LEU A 199 -24.32 -10.35 -27.02
CA LEU A 199 -24.68 -9.43 -28.10
C LEU A 199 -26.07 -9.75 -28.69
N LYS A 200 -26.42 -11.04 -28.84
CA LYS A 200 -27.77 -11.44 -29.26
C LYS A 200 -28.85 -11.04 -28.25
N LEU A 201 -28.60 -11.20 -26.95
CA LEU A 201 -29.54 -10.78 -25.90
C LEU A 201 -29.75 -9.26 -25.91
N MET A 202 -28.67 -8.50 -26.10
CA MET A 202 -28.71 -7.05 -26.26
C MET A 202 -29.54 -6.63 -27.49
N ALA A 203 -29.31 -7.26 -28.64
CA ALA A 203 -30.06 -6.98 -29.87
C ALA A 203 -31.56 -7.31 -29.69
N GLN A 204 -31.88 -8.48 -29.12
CA GLN A 204 -33.25 -8.89 -28.82
C GLN A 204 -33.96 -7.91 -27.89
N LYS A 205 -33.25 -7.37 -26.87
CA LYS A 205 -33.80 -6.35 -25.97
C LYS A 205 -34.19 -5.09 -26.74
N VAL A 206 -33.32 -4.59 -27.62
CA VAL A 206 -33.60 -3.39 -28.43
C VAL A 206 -34.79 -3.62 -29.37
N LEU A 207 -34.83 -4.75 -30.07
CA LEU A 207 -35.94 -5.08 -30.98
C LEU A 207 -37.26 -5.21 -30.22
N LYS A 208 -37.24 -5.85 -29.05
CA LYS A 208 -38.43 -5.98 -28.18
C LYS A 208 -38.93 -4.61 -27.70
N ASP A 209 -38.03 -3.73 -27.30
CA ASP A 209 -38.39 -2.37 -26.84
C ASP A 209 -38.97 -1.53 -27.99
N LYS A 210 -38.54 -1.78 -29.23
CA LYS A 210 -39.11 -1.19 -30.46
C LYS A 210 -40.39 -1.89 -30.94
N SER A 211 -40.83 -2.96 -30.27
CA SER A 211 -41.95 -3.82 -30.70
C SER A 211 -41.78 -4.40 -32.12
N GLU A 212 -40.54 -4.65 -32.52
CA GLU A 212 -40.20 -5.28 -33.80
C GLU A 212 -40.22 -6.82 -33.68
N GLU A 213 -40.58 -7.50 -34.77
CA GLU A 213 -40.47 -8.96 -34.84
C GLU A 213 -39.01 -9.39 -34.74
N ILE A 214 -38.70 -10.38 -33.90
CA ILE A 214 -37.31 -10.84 -33.72
C ILE A 214 -36.99 -11.89 -34.78
N THR A 215 -36.11 -11.56 -35.71
CA THR A 215 -35.61 -12.45 -36.76
C THR A 215 -34.08 -12.61 -36.67
N PRO A 216 -33.47 -13.64 -37.26
CA PRO A 216 -32.01 -13.73 -37.29
C PRO A 216 -31.34 -12.52 -37.97
N GLN A 217 -31.94 -12.01 -39.05
CA GLN A 217 -31.36 -10.92 -39.83
C GLN A 217 -31.30 -9.61 -39.02
N ASN A 218 -32.41 -9.20 -38.40
CA ASN A 218 -32.41 -7.95 -37.65
C ASN A 218 -31.64 -8.03 -36.32
N ILE A 219 -31.45 -9.23 -35.75
CA ILE A 219 -30.49 -9.42 -34.67
C ILE A 219 -29.08 -9.06 -35.16
N ASP A 220 -28.66 -9.61 -36.30
CA ASP A 220 -27.33 -9.35 -36.86
C ASP A 220 -27.17 -7.86 -37.26
N ASP A 221 -28.21 -7.25 -37.81
CA ASP A 221 -28.23 -5.81 -38.15
C ASP A 221 -28.10 -4.92 -36.89
N GLU A 222 -28.72 -5.28 -35.77
CA GLU A 222 -28.57 -4.56 -34.51
C GLU A 222 -27.19 -4.78 -33.88
N ILE A 223 -26.61 -5.99 -34.00
CA ILE A 223 -25.24 -6.27 -33.52
C ILE A 223 -24.22 -5.41 -34.28
N GLN A 224 -24.37 -5.25 -35.61
CA GLN A 224 -23.47 -4.44 -36.43
C GLN A 224 -23.43 -2.95 -36.04
N LYS A 225 -24.46 -2.46 -35.32
CA LYS A 225 -24.52 -1.09 -34.80
C LYS A 225 -23.85 -0.93 -33.44
N MET A 226 -23.46 -2.03 -32.78
CA MET A 226 -22.96 -2.00 -31.41
C MET A 226 -21.49 -1.61 -31.35
N LYS A 227 -21.14 -0.79 -30.36
CA LYS A 227 -19.76 -0.43 -30.01
C LYS A 227 -19.35 -1.04 -28.69
N ILE A 228 -18.28 -1.81 -28.70
CA ILE A 228 -17.81 -2.61 -27.56
C ILE A 228 -16.41 -2.17 -27.15
N VAL A 229 -16.26 -1.66 -25.93
CA VAL A 229 -14.96 -1.26 -25.37
C VAL A 229 -14.26 -2.44 -24.72
N ILE A 230 -12.98 -2.63 -25.07
CA ILE A 230 -12.12 -3.73 -24.57
C ILE A 230 -10.70 -3.22 -24.35
N LEU A 231 -10.05 -3.66 -23.26
CA LEU A 231 -8.62 -3.43 -23.06
C LEU A 231 -7.77 -4.12 -24.12
N ASP A 232 -6.83 -3.41 -24.74
CA ASP A 232 -5.90 -3.98 -25.71
C ASP A 232 -4.82 -4.82 -25.02
N ARG A 233 -5.09 -6.12 -24.89
CA ARG A 233 -4.22 -7.08 -24.22
C ARG A 233 -4.27 -8.41 -24.96
N SER A 234 -3.16 -9.14 -24.95
CA SER A 234 -3.07 -10.50 -25.53
C SER A 234 -4.19 -11.42 -25.02
N ARG A 235 -4.53 -11.33 -23.72
CA ARG A 235 -5.67 -12.01 -23.07
C ARG A 235 -7.04 -11.82 -23.73
N HIS A 236 -7.23 -10.73 -24.48
CA HIS A 236 -8.50 -10.38 -25.14
C HIS A 236 -8.56 -10.72 -26.63
N LYS A 237 -7.47 -11.21 -27.24
CA LYS A 237 -7.40 -11.43 -28.69
C LYS A 237 -8.58 -12.24 -29.22
N LYS A 238 -8.94 -13.34 -28.55
CA LYS A 238 -10.06 -14.18 -28.99
C LYS A 238 -11.44 -13.52 -28.85
N LEU A 239 -11.62 -12.73 -27.80
CA LEU A 239 -12.84 -11.95 -27.56
C LEU A 239 -13.02 -10.92 -28.69
N ILE A 240 -11.95 -10.19 -29.02
CA ILE A 240 -11.91 -9.21 -30.12
C ILE A 240 -12.22 -9.86 -31.46
N GLU A 241 -11.54 -10.97 -31.81
CA GLU A 241 -11.81 -11.73 -33.04
C GLU A 241 -13.29 -12.12 -33.16
N THR A 242 -13.89 -12.59 -32.07
CA THR A 242 -15.28 -13.06 -32.06
C THR A 242 -16.24 -11.89 -32.27
N ILE A 243 -16.01 -10.74 -31.63
CA ILE A 243 -16.87 -9.56 -31.78
C ILE A 243 -16.79 -9.02 -33.21
N ASN A 244 -15.58 -8.88 -33.75
CA ASN A 244 -15.38 -8.44 -35.13
C ASN A 244 -16.04 -9.39 -36.13
N SER A 245 -16.00 -10.72 -35.89
CA SER A 245 -16.67 -11.70 -36.76
C SER A 245 -18.19 -11.61 -36.75
N LEU A 246 -18.78 -11.01 -35.70
CA LEU A 246 -20.23 -10.74 -35.60
C LEU A 246 -20.60 -9.37 -36.18
N GLY A 247 -19.62 -8.56 -36.59
CA GLY A 247 -19.83 -7.25 -37.23
C GLY A 247 -19.94 -6.05 -36.29
N ALA A 248 -19.88 -6.25 -34.96
CA ALA A 248 -19.86 -5.15 -34.00
C ALA A 248 -18.49 -4.42 -33.98
N GLU A 249 -18.50 -3.12 -33.69
CA GLU A 249 -17.29 -2.29 -33.63
C GLU A 249 -16.56 -2.50 -32.30
N VAL A 250 -15.29 -2.90 -32.35
CA VAL A 250 -14.43 -2.96 -31.16
C VAL A 250 -13.67 -1.65 -30.99
N VAL A 251 -13.84 -1.00 -29.84
CA VAL A 251 -13.08 0.19 -29.42
C VAL A 251 -12.01 -0.23 -28.42
N LEU A 252 -10.75 -0.25 -28.89
CA LEU A 252 -9.62 -0.68 -28.07
C LEU A 252 -9.10 0.48 -27.19
N VAL A 253 -8.96 0.20 -25.90
CA VAL A 253 -8.37 1.10 -24.90
C VAL A 253 -7.10 0.49 -24.34
N LYS A 254 -6.02 1.26 -24.20
CA LYS A 254 -4.75 0.73 -23.69
C LYS A 254 -4.82 0.44 -22.20
N GLU A 255 -5.14 1.41 -21.37
CA GLU A 255 -5.04 1.23 -19.90
C GLU A 255 -6.31 1.62 -19.14
N ASP A 256 -7.24 2.29 -19.80
CA ASP A 256 -8.42 2.89 -19.17
C ASP A 256 -9.69 2.07 -19.48
N ASP A 257 -10.08 1.22 -18.54
CA ASP A 257 -11.36 0.50 -18.59
C ASP A 257 -12.38 1.00 -17.56
N LEU A 258 -12.10 2.16 -16.95
CA LEU A 258 -12.96 2.85 -15.99
C LEU A 258 -13.75 3.98 -16.67
N THR A 259 -13.06 4.98 -17.24
CA THR A 259 -13.73 6.18 -17.74
C THR A 259 -14.66 5.95 -18.94
N PRO A 260 -14.47 4.92 -19.81
CA PRO A 260 -15.47 4.57 -20.82
C PRO A 260 -16.87 4.27 -20.25
N THR A 261 -16.98 3.97 -18.96
CA THR A 261 -18.28 3.78 -18.27
C THR A 261 -19.17 5.03 -18.36
N PHE A 262 -18.58 6.23 -18.40
CA PHE A 262 -19.33 7.46 -18.67
C PHE A 262 -20.01 7.44 -20.06
N ALA A 263 -19.32 6.95 -21.08
CA ALA A 263 -19.89 6.82 -22.43
C ALA A 263 -20.96 5.72 -22.51
N VAL A 264 -20.78 4.62 -21.76
CA VAL A 264 -21.79 3.55 -21.65
C VAL A 264 -23.10 4.06 -21.02
N THR A 265 -22.99 4.84 -19.94
CA THR A 265 -24.16 5.39 -19.24
C THR A 265 -24.88 6.46 -20.05
N ARG A 266 -24.17 7.18 -20.94
CA ARG A 266 -24.75 8.10 -21.94
C ARG A 266 -25.29 7.40 -23.20
N GLY A 267 -25.02 6.11 -23.40
CA GLY A 267 -25.44 5.35 -24.58
C GLY A 267 -24.60 5.58 -25.85
N GLU A 268 -23.40 6.18 -25.70
CA GLU A 268 -22.43 6.37 -26.79
C GLU A 268 -21.64 5.07 -27.09
N ILE A 269 -21.48 4.23 -26.07
CA ILE A 269 -20.89 2.89 -26.14
C ILE A 269 -21.94 1.90 -25.61
N ASP A 270 -22.06 0.74 -26.26
CA ASP A 270 -23.10 -0.23 -25.90
C ASP A 270 -22.66 -1.17 -24.78
N MET A 271 -21.38 -1.51 -24.70
CA MET A 271 -20.86 -2.46 -23.72
C MET A 271 -19.36 -2.25 -23.41
N ILE A 272 -18.98 -2.50 -22.17
CA ILE A 272 -17.58 -2.79 -21.78
C ILE A 272 -17.52 -4.26 -21.38
N ILE A 273 -16.56 -5.03 -21.91
CA ILE A 273 -16.36 -6.42 -21.49
C ILE A 273 -14.90 -6.85 -21.57
N GLY A 274 -14.46 -7.61 -20.56
CA GLY A 274 -13.13 -8.21 -20.53
C GLY A 274 -12.58 -8.31 -19.11
N VAL A 275 -11.29 -8.63 -19.03
CA VAL A 275 -10.52 -8.68 -17.78
C VAL A 275 -9.76 -7.40 -17.51
N GLY A 276 -10.11 -6.82 -16.37
CA GLY A 276 -9.46 -5.66 -15.75
C GLY A 276 -9.18 -5.92 -14.26
N GLY A 277 -8.75 -4.89 -13.55
CA GLY A 277 -8.64 -4.96 -12.09
C GLY A 277 -9.99 -4.85 -11.39
N VAL A 278 -10.07 -5.41 -10.18
CA VAL A 278 -11.27 -5.25 -9.33
C VAL A 278 -11.48 -3.80 -8.88
N PRO A 279 -10.46 -3.02 -8.43
CA PRO A 279 -10.67 -1.63 -8.01
C PRO A 279 -11.37 -0.77 -9.06
N GLU A 280 -10.89 -0.82 -10.31
CA GLU A 280 -11.43 -0.11 -11.48
C GLU A 280 -12.87 -0.56 -11.77
N ALA A 281 -13.15 -1.85 -11.58
CA ALA A 281 -14.49 -2.40 -11.74
C ALA A 281 -15.46 -1.96 -10.63
N VAL A 282 -15.01 -1.85 -9.38
CA VAL A 282 -15.83 -1.31 -8.28
C VAL A 282 -16.11 0.18 -8.50
N LEU A 283 -15.13 0.97 -8.95
CA LEU A 283 -15.37 2.35 -9.36
C LEU A 283 -16.36 2.46 -10.52
N SER A 284 -16.23 1.59 -11.53
CA SER A 284 -17.20 1.52 -12.63
C SER A 284 -18.59 1.17 -12.11
N SER A 285 -18.71 0.30 -11.11
CA SER A 285 -19.98 -0.07 -10.50
C SER A 285 -20.66 1.10 -9.79
N ILE A 286 -19.90 2.01 -9.16
CA ILE A 286 -20.45 3.26 -8.60
C ILE A 286 -21.07 4.12 -9.70
N LEU A 287 -20.36 4.28 -10.83
CA LEU A 287 -20.88 5.05 -11.97
C LEU A 287 -22.15 4.41 -12.54
N VAL A 288 -22.18 3.08 -12.69
CA VAL A 288 -23.35 2.36 -13.22
C VAL A 288 -24.53 2.43 -12.26
N GLU A 289 -24.30 2.35 -10.94
CA GLU A 289 -25.36 2.49 -9.93
C GLU A 289 -25.98 3.89 -9.96
N GLN A 290 -25.14 4.94 -10.02
CA GLN A 290 -25.60 6.33 -10.00
C GLN A 290 -26.19 6.81 -11.34
N LEU A 291 -25.65 6.36 -12.47
CA LEU A 291 -26.04 6.86 -13.80
C LEU A 291 -26.95 5.88 -14.56
N GLY A 292 -27.09 4.66 -14.05
CA GLY A 292 -27.96 3.62 -14.56
C GLY A 292 -27.28 2.69 -15.58
N GLY A 293 -27.64 1.41 -15.48
CA GLY A 293 -27.18 0.33 -16.35
C GLY A 293 -27.26 -1.00 -15.61
N GLU A 294 -26.50 -1.98 -16.10
CA GLU A 294 -26.27 -3.25 -15.42
C GLU A 294 -24.80 -3.64 -15.50
N MET A 295 -24.33 -4.31 -14.46
CA MET A 295 -22.98 -4.84 -14.38
C MET A 295 -22.99 -6.24 -13.78
N THR A 296 -22.14 -7.11 -14.32
CA THR A 296 -21.76 -8.38 -13.69
C THR A 296 -20.24 -8.48 -13.60
N LEU A 297 -19.76 -9.02 -12.48
CA LEU A 297 -18.34 -9.16 -12.17
C LEU A 297 -18.06 -10.56 -11.61
N ARG A 298 -16.88 -11.09 -11.88
CA ARG A 298 -16.34 -12.23 -11.13
C ARG A 298 -14.84 -12.08 -11.00
N ILE A 299 -14.33 -12.29 -9.78
CA ILE A 299 -12.90 -12.38 -9.51
C ILE A 299 -12.28 -13.58 -10.23
N LEU A 300 -11.02 -13.46 -10.64
CA LEU A 300 -10.30 -14.50 -11.35
C LEU A 300 -8.96 -14.79 -10.68
N PRO A 301 -8.51 -16.06 -10.67
CA PRO A 301 -7.12 -16.38 -10.37
C PRO A 301 -6.17 -15.64 -11.31
N LEU A 302 -5.01 -15.20 -10.81
CA LEU A 302 -4.05 -14.42 -11.58
C LEU A 302 -3.60 -15.14 -12.86
N GLU A 303 -3.37 -16.45 -12.78
CA GLU A 303 -2.94 -17.26 -13.92
C GLU A 303 -4.02 -17.30 -15.01
N VAL A 304 -5.29 -17.46 -14.60
CA VAL A 304 -6.44 -17.44 -15.53
C VAL A 304 -6.58 -16.06 -16.17
N ALA A 305 -6.42 -15.00 -15.39
CA ALA A 305 -6.50 -13.63 -15.88
C ALA A 305 -5.39 -13.27 -16.89
N ARG A 306 -4.26 -13.98 -16.90
CA ARG A 306 -3.14 -13.74 -17.84
C ARG A 306 -3.26 -14.50 -19.16
N GLN A 307 -4.12 -15.52 -19.25
CA GLN A 307 -4.20 -16.37 -20.43
C GLN A 307 -4.98 -15.70 -21.59
N GLU A 308 -4.50 -15.87 -22.83
CA GLU A 308 -5.12 -15.44 -24.12
C GLU A 308 -6.57 -15.88 -24.33
N ARG A 309 -7.00 -16.84 -23.51
CA ARG A 309 -8.34 -17.39 -23.52
C ARG A 309 -9.02 -16.84 -22.28
N LEU A 310 -9.64 -15.68 -22.39
CA LEU A 310 -10.76 -15.32 -21.54
C LEU A 310 -12.01 -16.19 -21.75
N LEU A 311 -11.89 -17.10 -22.71
CA LEU A 311 -12.62 -18.36 -22.79
C LEU A 311 -11.80 -19.53 -22.24
N GLY A 312 -10.98 -19.31 -21.21
CA GLY A 312 -10.46 -20.37 -20.36
C GLY A 312 -11.69 -21.12 -19.91
N LYS A 313 -11.75 -22.42 -20.24
CA LYS A 313 -12.92 -23.25 -20.00
C LYS A 313 -13.46 -22.88 -18.62
N LEU A 314 -14.71 -22.41 -18.49
CA LEU A 314 -15.30 -21.97 -17.20
C LEU A 314 -14.90 -22.85 -16.01
N SER A 315 -14.65 -24.14 -16.27
CA SER A 315 -13.99 -25.11 -15.37
C SER A 315 -12.67 -24.69 -14.69
N ASN A 316 -11.91 -23.71 -15.19
CA ASN A 316 -10.63 -23.26 -14.60
C ASN A 316 -10.76 -21.95 -13.81
N TRP A 317 -11.92 -21.29 -13.82
CA TRP A 317 -12.14 -20.03 -13.09
C TRP A 317 -12.06 -20.20 -11.56
N ASP A 318 -12.07 -21.44 -11.07
CA ASP A 318 -11.99 -21.78 -9.66
C ASP A 318 -10.60 -22.26 -9.23
N SER A 319 -9.62 -22.24 -10.14
CA SER A 319 -8.26 -22.75 -9.90
C SER A 319 -7.34 -21.72 -9.23
N PHE A 320 -7.73 -21.23 -8.06
CA PHE A 320 -6.89 -20.33 -7.26
C PHE A 320 -5.70 -21.09 -6.66
N LYS A 321 -4.51 -20.47 -6.69
CA LYS A 321 -3.34 -20.96 -5.96
C LYS A 321 -3.56 -20.85 -4.45
N LYS A 322 -2.85 -21.65 -3.66
CA LYS A 322 -3.05 -21.71 -2.22
C LYS A 322 -2.79 -20.37 -1.53
N ASN A 323 -1.78 -19.64 -2.00
CA ASN A 323 -1.46 -18.30 -1.52
C ASN A 323 -2.58 -17.29 -1.83
N GLU A 324 -3.20 -17.35 -3.02
CA GLU A 324 -4.38 -16.55 -3.37
C GLU A 324 -5.56 -16.89 -2.45
N ILE A 325 -5.77 -18.18 -2.17
CA ILE A 325 -6.83 -18.64 -1.25
C ILE A 325 -6.62 -18.10 0.18
N ASP A 326 -5.38 -18.10 0.70
CA ASP A 326 -5.08 -17.54 2.02
C ASP A 326 -5.42 -16.05 2.07
N ILE A 327 -5.12 -15.30 1.00
CA ILE A 327 -5.47 -13.88 0.91
C ILE A 327 -6.99 -13.71 0.85
N LEU A 328 -7.70 -14.45 -0.03
CA LEU A 328 -9.15 -14.34 -0.19
C LEU A 328 -9.93 -14.62 1.11
N ARG A 329 -9.46 -15.55 1.94
CA ARG A 329 -10.06 -15.85 3.25
C ARG A 329 -10.13 -14.62 4.16
N ASN A 330 -9.13 -13.73 4.12
CA ASN A 330 -9.13 -12.48 4.89
C ASN A 330 -10.26 -11.51 4.47
N PHE A 331 -10.80 -11.69 3.26
CA PHE A 331 -11.89 -10.89 2.70
C PHE A 331 -13.25 -11.58 2.80
N LYS A 332 -13.35 -12.69 3.56
CA LYS A 332 -14.55 -13.54 3.63
C LYS A 332 -14.95 -14.12 2.27
N ILE A 333 -13.98 -14.25 1.37
CA ILE A 333 -14.14 -14.91 0.09
C ILE A 333 -13.56 -16.31 0.23
N VAL A 334 -14.42 -17.32 0.14
CA VAL A 334 -14.09 -18.69 0.52
C VAL A 334 -14.43 -19.68 -0.58
N ARG A 335 -14.05 -20.93 -0.33
CA ARG A 335 -14.25 -22.02 -1.26
C ARG A 335 -15.74 -22.33 -1.41
N PRO A 336 -16.22 -22.56 -2.66
CA PRO A 336 -17.54 -23.11 -2.95
C PRO A 336 -17.91 -24.30 -2.06
N GLY A 337 -19.01 -24.17 -1.32
CA GLY A 337 -19.57 -25.20 -0.44
C GLY A 337 -19.00 -25.22 0.99
N THR A 338 -18.20 -24.22 1.37
CA THR A 338 -17.64 -24.07 2.73
C THR A 338 -18.08 -22.79 3.43
N GLU A 339 -18.93 -22.00 2.77
CA GLU A 339 -19.36 -20.68 3.22
C GLU A 339 -20.15 -20.75 4.52
N LYS A 340 -19.82 -19.84 5.44
CA LYS A 340 -20.63 -19.48 6.59
C LYS A 340 -21.45 -18.23 6.30
N GLU A 341 -22.33 -17.87 7.23
CA GLU A 341 -23.12 -16.65 7.13
C GLU A 341 -22.23 -15.41 6.95
N GLY A 342 -22.51 -14.63 5.90
CA GLY A 342 -21.75 -13.43 5.55
C GLY A 342 -20.47 -13.67 4.73
N GLU A 343 -20.16 -14.91 4.35
CA GLU A 343 -19.07 -15.23 3.42
C GLU A 343 -19.56 -15.34 1.97
N ILE A 344 -18.66 -15.16 1.02
CA ILE A 344 -18.94 -15.17 -0.42
C ILE A 344 -18.13 -16.31 -1.08
N PRO A 345 -18.78 -17.22 -1.84
CA PRO A 345 -18.04 -18.16 -2.68
C PRO A 345 -17.22 -17.40 -3.72
N TRP A 346 -15.94 -17.73 -3.92
CA TRP A 346 -15.16 -17.10 -5.00
C TRP A 346 -15.73 -17.36 -6.40
N ASN A 347 -16.56 -18.40 -6.55
CA ASN A 347 -17.22 -18.72 -7.81
C ASN A 347 -18.54 -17.97 -8.03
N ARG A 348 -18.90 -17.02 -7.15
CA ARG A 348 -20.10 -16.21 -7.28
C ARG A 348 -19.94 -15.19 -8.42
N ILE A 349 -20.99 -15.04 -9.22
CA ILE A 349 -21.14 -13.89 -10.12
C ILE A 349 -21.73 -12.76 -9.30
N LEU A 350 -21.02 -11.65 -9.21
CA LEU A 350 -21.40 -10.46 -8.44
C LEU A 350 -22.18 -9.50 -9.37
N PRO A 351 -23.51 -9.38 -9.23
CA PRO A 351 -24.27 -8.31 -9.85
C PRO A 351 -23.94 -6.95 -9.21
N LEU A 352 -24.36 -5.87 -9.88
CA LEU A 352 -24.21 -4.49 -9.40
C LEU A 352 -24.56 -4.30 -7.90
N LYS A 353 -25.69 -4.82 -7.44
CA LYS A 353 -26.13 -4.75 -6.02
C LYS A 353 -25.21 -5.43 -5.00
N ASP A 354 -24.35 -6.34 -5.45
CA ASP A 354 -23.34 -6.96 -4.59
C ASP A 354 -22.06 -6.11 -4.54
N LEU A 355 -21.83 -5.28 -5.57
CA LEU A 355 -20.69 -4.37 -5.71
C LEU A 355 -20.89 -3.03 -5.00
N VAL A 356 -22.11 -2.48 -5.08
CA VAL A 356 -22.54 -1.24 -4.43
C VAL A 356 -23.80 -1.52 -3.62
N LYS A 357 -23.70 -1.34 -2.30
CA LYS A 357 -24.77 -1.57 -1.31
C LYS A 357 -25.12 -0.32 -0.52
N GLY A 358 -24.20 0.65 -0.45
CA GLY A 358 -24.40 1.88 0.29
C GLY A 358 -25.41 2.80 -0.39
N LYS A 359 -26.00 3.71 0.40
CA LYS A 359 -27.01 4.65 -0.11
C LYS A 359 -26.39 6.00 -0.44
N ASP A 360 -25.49 6.47 0.42
CA ASP A 360 -24.63 7.62 0.13
C ASP A 360 -23.36 7.12 -0.55
N VAL A 361 -23.26 7.35 -1.86
CA VAL A 361 -22.17 6.87 -2.71
C VAL A 361 -21.69 8.03 -3.57
N VAL A 362 -20.39 8.28 -3.54
CA VAL A 362 -19.77 9.38 -4.28
C VAL A 362 -18.61 8.83 -5.09
N PHE A 363 -18.52 9.23 -6.35
CA PHE A 363 -17.33 9.07 -7.16
C PHE A 363 -16.73 10.45 -7.45
N THR A 364 -15.42 10.58 -7.33
CA THR A 364 -14.67 11.77 -7.73
C THR A 364 -13.52 11.38 -8.62
N ALA A 365 -13.27 12.14 -9.69
CA ALA A 365 -12.07 12.00 -10.49
C ALA A 365 -11.53 13.36 -10.92
N SER A 366 -10.22 13.53 -10.96
CA SER A 366 -9.60 14.72 -11.55
C SER A 366 -9.00 14.40 -12.90
N VAL A 367 -9.30 15.27 -13.88
CA VAL A 367 -8.73 15.16 -15.22
C VAL A 367 -7.32 15.72 -15.21
N ILE A 368 -6.33 14.83 -15.29
CA ILE A 368 -4.90 15.19 -15.36
C ILE A 368 -4.55 15.55 -16.80
N LYS A 369 -4.92 14.69 -17.75
CA LYS A 369 -4.82 14.94 -19.19
C LYS A 369 -6.19 14.66 -19.79
N LYS A 370 -6.64 15.55 -20.68
CA LYS A 370 -7.96 15.44 -21.32
C LYS A 370 -8.20 14.06 -21.93
N THR A 371 -9.42 13.54 -21.79
CA THR A 371 -9.82 12.20 -22.22
C THR A 371 -11.11 12.28 -23.05
N PRO A 372 -11.28 11.44 -24.10
CA PRO A 372 -12.49 11.46 -24.93
C PRO A 372 -13.75 10.98 -24.19
N TRP A 373 -13.60 10.38 -23.02
CA TRP A 373 -14.70 9.76 -22.27
C TRP A 373 -15.42 10.72 -21.33
N ILE A 374 -14.74 11.79 -20.91
CA ILE A 374 -15.24 12.81 -19.99
C ILE A 374 -15.37 14.12 -20.77
N LYS A 375 -16.62 14.51 -21.01
CA LYS A 375 -16.97 15.66 -21.84
C LYS A 375 -17.94 16.56 -21.10
N PHE A 376 -17.87 17.85 -21.42
CA PHE A 376 -18.92 18.79 -21.10
C PHE A 376 -20.21 18.45 -21.86
N PRO A 377 -21.35 19.02 -21.45
CA PRO A 377 -22.65 18.75 -22.08
C PRO A 377 -22.75 19.14 -23.55
N ASP A 378 -21.91 20.08 -24.00
CA ASP A 378 -21.77 20.48 -25.41
C ASP A 378 -20.88 19.53 -26.23
N GLY A 379 -20.30 18.51 -25.59
CA GLY A 379 -19.46 17.51 -26.22
C GLY A 379 -17.96 17.84 -26.22
N GLU A 380 -17.55 19.03 -25.74
CA GLU A 380 -16.12 19.38 -25.61
C GLU A 380 -15.44 18.50 -24.54
N GLU A 381 -14.21 18.05 -24.81
CA GLU A 381 -13.42 17.30 -23.83
C GLU A 381 -13.06 18.20 -22.65
N VAL A 382 -13.16 17.65 -21.43
CA VAL A 382 -12.72 18.37 -20.23
C VAL A 382 -11.19 18.56 -20.27
N PRO A 383 -10.68 19.77 -20.04
CA PRO A 383 -9.24 20.04 -20.08
C PRO A 383 -8.50 19.31 -18.96
N GLY A 384 -7.21 19.05 -19.19
CA GLY A 384 -6.30 18.56 -18.15
C GLY A 384 -5.87 19.65 -17.18
N VAL A 385 -5.09 19.26 -16.16
CA VAL A 385 -4.50 20.19 -15.20
C VAL A 385 -3.52 21.14 -15.91
N ASN A 386 -3.56 22.42 -15.55
CA ASN A 386 -2.65 23.43 -16.10
C ASN A 386 -2.28 24.47 -15.05
N ILE A 387 -1.05 24.99 -15.12
CA ILE A 387 -0.55 26.08 -14.27
C ILE A 387 -0.25 27.31 -15.14
N ASN A 388 -0.60 28.51 -14.64
CA ASN A 388 -0.14 29.77 -15.21
C ASN A 388 1.20 30.17 -14.56
N PRO A 389 2.33 30.24 -15.31
CA PRO A 389 3.63 30.58 -14.73
C PRO A 389 3.74 31.99 -14.14
N GLU A 390 2.93 32.94 -14.63
CA GLU A 390 2.97 34.35 -14.23
C GLU A 390 2.21 34.64 -12.94
N SER A 391 1.11 33.91 -12.68
CA SER A 391 0.35 34.03 -11.43
C SER A 391 0.65 32.90 -10.45
N GLY A 392 1.09 31.74 -10.94
CA GLY A 392 1.20 30.51 -10.17
C GLY A 392 -0.12 29.77 -9.97
N ASP A 393 -1.23 30.23 -10.57
CA ASP A 393 -2.54 29.63 -10.38
C ASP A 393 -2.66 28.31 -11.15
N ILE A 394 -3.27 27.31 -10.52
CA ILE A 394 -3.45 25.98 -11.09
C ILE A 394 -4.94 25.72 -11.29
N ASN A 395 -5.33 25.42 -12.52
CA ASN A 395 -6.71 25.06 -12.86
C ASN A 395 -6.82 23.54 -13.01
N VAL A 396 -7.78 22.95 -12.31
CA VAL A 396 -8.10 21.52 -12.35
C VAL A 396 -9.59 21.36 -12.59
N CYS A 397 -10.00 20.41 -13.43
CA CYS A 397 -11.40 20.00 -13.52
C CYS A 397 -11.61 18.71 -12.72
N VAL A 398 -12.52 18.76 -11.74
CA VAL A 398 -12.92 17.62 -10.93
C VAL A 398 -14.30 17.15 -11.36
N VAL A 399 -14.40 15.91 -11.81
CA VAL A 399 -15.65 15.21 -12.05
C VAL A 399 -16.15 14.65 -10.73
N ARG A 400 -17.40 14.91 -10.37
CA ARG A 400 -18.09 14.31 -9.23
C ARG A 400 -19.35 13.63 -9.71
N VAL A 401 -19.57 12.40 -9.27
CA VAL A 401 -20.83 11.66 -9.50
C VAL A 401 -21.44 11.30 -8.16
N ALA A 402 -22.62 11.83 -7.89
CA ALA A 402 -23.39 11.59 -6.67
C ALA A 402 -24.83 12.07 -6.90
N ASP A 403 -25.76 11.61 -6.07
CA ASP A 403 -27.19 11.95 -6.19
C ASP A 403 -27.74 11.74 -7.63
N ASN A 404 -27.22 10.71 -8.33
CA ASN A 404 -27.52 10.37 -9.73
C ASN A 404 -27.18 11.45 -10.77
N LYS A 405 -26.23 12.34 -10.46
CA LYS A 405 -25.79 13.44 -11.35
C LYS A 405 -24.29 13.40 -11.59
N VAL A 406 -23.86 13.89 -12.75
CA VAL A 406 -22.45 14.15 -13.07
C VAL A 406 -22.21 15.66 -13.03
N GLU A 407 -21.30 16.09 -12.18
CA GLU A 407 -20.83 17.48 -12.09
C GLU A 407 -19.39 17.56 -12.58
N ILE A 408 -19.06 18.61 -13.33
CA ILE A 408 -17.69 18.90 -13.77
C ILE A 408 -17.32 20.26 -13.19
N VAL A 409 -16.56 20.22 -12.10
CA VAL A 409 -16.28 21.38 -11.25
C VAL A 409 -14.88 21.92 -11.57
N PRO A 410 -14.76 23.14 -12.13
CA PRO A 410 -13.45 23.79 -12.24
C PRO A 410 -13.00 24.26 -10.85
N VAL A 411 -11.79 23.91 -10.47
CA VAL A 411 -11.17 24.31 -9.19
C VAL A 411 -9.88 25.07 -9.51
N MET A 412 -9.76 26.29 -8.96
CA MET A 412 -8.56 27.10 -9.05
C MET A 412 -7.79 27.01 -7.74
N TYR A 413 -6.57 26.48 -7.78
CA TYR A 413 -5.66 26.44 -6.64
C TYR A 413 -4.65 27.58 -6.71
N LYS A 414 -4.57 28.39 -5.65
CA LYS A 414 -3.56 29.44 -5.49
C LYS A 414 -2.29 28.84 -4.89
N THR A 415 -1.14 29.15 -5.47
CA THR A 415 0.15 28.63 -5.00
C THR A 415 1.01 29.72 -4.37
N VAL A 416 2.06 29.29 -3.67
CA VAL A 416 3.06 30.19 -3.09
C VAL A 416 3.86 30.97 -4.16
N ILE A 417 3.82 30.56 -5.43
CA ILE A 417 4.46 31.27 -6.54
C ILE A 417 3.97 32.71 -6.62
N GLY A 418 2.64 32.93 -6.60
CA GLY A 418 2.06 34.27 -6.68
C GLY A 418 2.58 35.21 -5.59
N ASN A 419 2.57 34.73 -4.34
CA ASN A 419 3.08 35.48 -3.18
C ASN A 419 4.59 35.77 -3.29
N LEU A 420 5.38 34.84 -3.81
CA LEU A 420 6.82 35.03 -3.98
C LEU A 420 7.14 35.98 -5.12
N LEU A 421 6.37 35.95 -6.21
CA LEU A 421 6.51 36.88 -7.32
C LEU A 421 6.17 38.31 -6.91
N GLU A 422 5.11 38.51 -6.12
CA GLU A 422 4.75 39.82 -5.56
C GLU A 422 5.86 40.35 -4.66
N LYS A 423 6.33 39.55 -3.70
CA LYS A 423 7.48 39.91 -2.84
C LYS A 423 8.74 40.22 -3.64
N TYR A 424 9.01 39.48 -4.71
CA TYR A 424 10.18 39.73 -5.55
C TYR A 424 10.04 41.07 -6.30
N LYS A 425 8.86 41.39 -6.82
CA LYS A 425 8.59 42.69 -7.46
C LYS A 425 8.77 43.86 -6.47
N ASP A 426 8.30 43.70 -5.23
CA ASP A 426 8.41 44.75 -4.20
C ASP A 426 9.85 44.98 -3.71
N ASN A 427 10.72 43.97 -3.80
CA ASN A 427 12.09 44.02 -3.26
C ASN A 427 13.18 44.33 -4.29
N GLN A 428 12.86 44.55 -5.58
CA GLN A 428 13.85 44.69 -6.66
C GLN A 428 14.92 45.77 -6.37
N ASP A 429 14.58 46.82 -5.62
CA ASP A 429 15.44 47.99 -5.39
C ASP A 429 16.04 48.09 -3.97
N ILE A 430 15.84 47.11 -3.08
CA ILE A 430 16.12 47.27 -1.64
C ILE A 430 17.31 46.44 -1.14
N ASN A 431 17.30 45.13 -1.35
CA ASN A 431 18.31 44.22 -0.78
C ASN A 431 18.66 43.07 -1.72
N CYS A 432 19.91 43.05 -2.18
CA CYS A 432 20.42 42.07 -3.13
C CYS A 432 20.39 40.63 -2.59
N GLU A 433 20.74 40.42 -1.32
CA GLU A 433 20.75 39.07 -0.72
C GLU A 433 19.33 38.53 -0.52
N ALA A 434 18.39 39.40 -0.12
CA ALA A 434 16.98 39.02 -0.01
C ALA A 434 16.39 38.62 -1.38
N ASN A 435 16.73 39.36 -2.45
CA ASN A 435 16.33 39.03 -3.81
C ASN A 435 16.89 37.70 -4.29
N VAL A 436 18.16 37.41 -4.01
CA VAL A 436 18.78 36.12 -4.31
C VAL A 436 18.04 34.97 -3.60
N ARG A 437 17.72 35.12 -2.31
CA ARG A 437 16.97 34.11 -1.54
C ARG A 437 15.57 33.89 -2.13
N LEU A 438 14.86 34.95 -2.50
CA LEU A 438 13.54 34.87 -3.14
C LEU A 438 13.61 34.16 -4.50
N LEU A 439 14.59 34.49 -5.34
CA LEU A 439 14.79 33.82 -6.64
C LEU A 439 15.13 32.33 -6.47
N VAL A 440 15.97 31.98 -5.49
CA VAL A 440 16.28 30.57 -5.18
C VAL A 440 15.02 29.84 -4.71
N GLN A 441 14.19 30.48 -3.89
CA GLN A 441 12.92 29.90 -3.44
C GLN A 441 11.94 29.74 -4.60
N LEU A 442 11.77 30.75 -5.45
CA LEU A 442 10.96 30.68 -6.68
C LEU A 442 11.42 29.54 -7.58
N GLY A 443 12.73 29.42 -7.82
CA GLY A 443 13.30 28.35 -8.63
C GLY A 443 12.94 26.95 -8.11
N LYS A 444 13.02 26.75 -6.80
CA LYS A 444 12.60 25.48 -6.17
C LYS A 444 11.11 25.23 -6.35
N VAL A 445 10.26 26.23 -6.06
CA VAL A 445 8.80 26.08 -6.14
C VAL A 445 8.35 25.84 -7.58
N TYR A 446 8.89 26.56 -8.57
CA TYR A 446 8.60 26.32 -9.97
C TYR A 446 8.93 24.87 -10.38
N SER A 447 10.07 24.34 -9.92
CA SER A 447 10.46 22.95 -10.19
C SER A 447 9.52 21.91 -9.56
N GLU A 448 8.79 22.27 -8.50
CA GLU A 448 7.79 21.41 -7.86
C GLU A 448 6.48 21.29 -8.67
N PHE A 449 6.28 22.16 -9.67
CA PHE A 449 5.14 22.14 -10.59
C PHE A 449 5.55 21.92 -12.06
N GLY A 450 6.78 21.45 -12.31
CA GLY A 450 7.23 21.12 -13.66
C GLY A 450 7.62 22.31 -14.54
N LEU A 451 7.63 23.53 -13.99
CA LEU A 451 8.04 24.76 -14.68
C LEU A 451 9.57 24.89 -14.65
N PHE A 452 10.26 23.93 -15.28
CA PHE A 452 11.71 23.80 -15.16
C PHE A 452 12.51 24.91 -15.85
N GLU A 453 11.93 25.54 -16.88
CA GLU A 453 12.57 26.63 -17.60
C GLU A 453 12.55 27.91 -16.75
N GLU A 454 11.38 28.27 -16.22
CA GLU A 454 11.19 29.36 -15.27
C GLU A 454 12.01 29.12 -14.00
N ALA A 455 12.06 27.88 -13.52
CA ALA A 455 12.86 27.48 -12.38
C ALA A 455 14.35 27.79 -12.60
N ARG A 456 14.91 27.40 -13.74
CA ARG A 456 16.32 27.66 -14.07
C ARG A 456 16.61 29.14 -14.28
N ASP A 457 15.72 29.86 -14.96
CA ASP A 457 15.86 31.31 -15.17
C ASP A 457 15.95 32.05 -13.83
N CYS A 458 15.12 31.67 -12.85
CA CYS A 458 15.22 32.21 -11.48
C CYS A 458 16.61 31.97 -10.86
N ILE A 459 17.14 30.75 -10.95
CA ILE A 459 18.46 30.44 -10.39
C ILE A 459 19.59 31.15 -11.15
N GLN A 460 19.49 31.29 -12.47
CA GLN A 460 20.47 32.02 -13.27
C GLN A 460 20.47 33.51 -12.92
N LYS A 461 19.30 34.14 -12.79
CA LYS A 461 19.15 35.51 -12.30
C LYS A 461 19.76 35.66 -10.91
N ALA A 462 19.51 34.71 -10.01
CA ALA A 462 20.08 34.72 -8.67
C ALA A 462 21.62 34.72 -8.69
N LYS A 463 22.27 34.03 -9.63
CA LYS A 463 23.74 33.92 -9.72
C LYS A 463 24.44 35.20 -10.18
N ILE A 464 23.76 36.07 -10.93
CA ILE A 464 24.35 37.28 -11.51
C ILE A 464 24.07 38.54 -10.68
N CYS A 465 23.37 38.43 -9.55
CA CYS A 465 23.18 39.54 -8.62
C CYS A 465 24.53 39.99 -8.01
N ASN A 466 24.68 41.28 -7.70
CA ASN A 466 25.96 41.83 -7.20
C ASN A 466 26.12 41.66 -5.68
N GLY A 467 27.29 41.23 -5.19
CA GLY A 467 27.57 41.18 -3.74
C GLY A 467 27.09 39.91 -3.03
N ILE A 468 26.93 38.82 -3.76
CA ILE A 468 26.56 37.51 -3.20
C ILE A 468 27.80 36.81 -2.62
N SER A 469 27.63 36.09 -1.51
CA SER A 469 28.70 35.26 -0.94
C SER A 469 29.01 34.04 -1.81
N ASN A 470 30.25 33.53 -1.72
CA ASN A 470 30.64 32.29 -2.40
C ASN A 470 29.79 31.08 -1.98
N ASP A 471 29.38 31.03 -0.72
CA ASP A 471 28.48 30.00 -0.17
C ASP A 471 27.12 30.00 -0.89
N MET A 472 26.51 31.17 -1.05
CA MET A 472 25.25 31.30 -1.77
C MET A 472 25.38 30.98 -3.27
N ILE A 473 26.52 31.29 -3.90
CA ILE A 473 26.78 30.87 -5.28
C ILE A 473 26.85 29.33 -5.38
N GLN A 474 27.53 28.67 -4.45
CA GLN A 474 27.57 27.20 -4.39
C GLN A 474 26.18 26.60 -4.16
N ARG A 475 25.37 27.24 -3.32
CA ARG A 475 23.97 26.88 -3.08
C ARG A 475 23.13 27.00 -4.35
N CYS A 476 23.22 28.12 -5.07
CA CYS A 476 22.57 28.30 -6.38
C CYS A 476 22.99 27.22 -7.38
N ASN A 477 24.29 26.88 -7.45
CA ASN A 477 24.77 25.81 -8.32
C ASN A 477 24.16 24.46 -7.95
N SER A 478 24.11 24.11 -6.66
CA SER A 478 23.52 22.84 -6.20
C SER A 478 22.04 22.74 -6.52
N VAL A 479 21.28 23.83 -6.33
CA VAL A 479 19.86 23.90 -6.70
C VAL A 479 19.67 23.83 -8.23
N TYR A 480 20.53 24.49 -9.00
CA TYR A 480 20.51 24.43 -10.46
C TYR A 480 20.73 23.01 -10.99
N GLU A 481 21.72 22.29 -10.44
CA GLU A 481 21.99 20.89 -10.80
C GLU A 481 20.80 19.98 -10.45
N TYR A 482 20.19 20.18 -9.28
CA TYR A 482 18.98 19.45 -8.88
C TYR A 482 17.82 19.68 -9.87
N ILE A 483 17.52 20.93 -10.21
CA ILE A 483 16.46 21.29 -11.17
C ILE A 483 16.78 20.73 -12.56
N SER A 484 18.05 20.78 -12.97
CA SER A 484 18.50 20.23 -14.24
C SER A 484 18.31 18.72 -14.30
N GLY A 485 18.64 17.99 -13.23
CA GLY A 485 18.35 16.56 -13.12
C GLY A 485 16.86 16.23 -13.26
N LEU A 486 15.97 17.07 -12.71
CA LEU A 486 14.53 16.90 -12.86
C LEU A 486 14.03 17.15 -14.28
N ASP A 487 14.49 18.20 -14.95
CA ASP A 487 14.10 18.48 -16.35
C ASP A 487 14.67 17.42 -17.30
N TYR A 488 15.86 16.91 -17.01
CA TYR A 488 16.42 15.79 -17.77
C TYR A 488 15.52 14.55 -17.70
N LEU A 489 14.97 14.25 -16.52
CA LEU A 489 14.01 13.17 -16.35
C LEU A 489 12.72 13.34 -17.17
N THR A 490 12.39 14.54 -17.64
CA THR A 490 11.17 14.78 -18.42
C THR A 490 11.43 14.86 -19.92
N LYS A 491 12.62 15.27 -20.36
CA LYS A 491 12.94 15.53 -21.78
C LYS A 491 13.81 14.45 -22.43
N LYS A 492 14.70 13.79 -21.68
CA LYS A 492 15.64 12.79 -22.23
C LYS A 492 15.27 11.37 -21.81
N SER A 493 15.43 10.40 -22.71
CA SER A 493 15.27 8.98 -22.38
C SER A 493 16.30 8.55 -21.31
N LEU A 494 15.90 7.61 -20.45
CA LEU A 494 16.70 7.08 -19.35
C LEU A 494 17.85 6.16 -19.81
N GLN A 495 18.11 6.06 -21.11
CA GLN A 495 19.22 5.27 -21.67
C GLN A 495 20.61 5.79 -21.26
N THR A 496 20.74 7.02 -20.73
CA THR A 496 21.97 7.51 -20.07
C THR A 496 21.78 7.71 -18.56
N PRO A 497 21.54 6.65 -17.75
CA PRO A 497 21.35 6.73 -16.29
C PRO A 497 22.39 7.58 -15.56
N LYS A 498 23.64 7.46 -16.02
CA LYS A 498 24.80 8.10 -15.43
C LYS A 498 24.69 9.63 -15.41
N GLU A 499 24.23 10.24 -16.50
CA GLU A 499 24.15 11.70 -16.62
C GLU A 499 23.10 12.28 -15.66
N ILE A 500 21.96 11.60 -15.51
CA ILE A 500 20.89 12.00 -14.60
C ILE A 500 21.33 11.85 -13.15
N ILE A 501 21.98 10.73 -12.82
CA ILE A 501 22.49 10.46 -11.47
C ILE A 501 23.57 11.49 -11.11
N GLU A 502 24.48 11.82 -12.04
CA GLU A 502 25.52 12.81 -11.84
C GLU A 502 24.97 14.18 -11.45
N HIS A 503 23.85 14.63 -12.02
CA HIS A 503 23.20 15.88 -11.61
C HIS A 503 22.78 15.86 -10.14
N PHE A 504 22.18 14.76 -9.68
CA PHE A 504 21.76 14.63 -8.28
C PHE A 504 22.95 14.44 -7.33
N GLU A 505 24.01 13.75 -7.74
CA GLU A 505 25.24 13.64 -6.95
C GLU A 505 25.97 14.98 -6.81
N LYS A 506 26.06 15.77 -7.89
CA LYS A 506 26.63 17.13 -7.90
C LYS A 506 25.85 18.12 -7.03
N SER A 507 24.57 17.85 -6.76
CA SER A 507 23.77 18.63 -5.80
C SER A 507 24.07 18.33 -4.32
N GLY A 508 25.13 17.56 -4.00
CA GLY A 508 25.48 17.13 -2.65
C GLY A 508 25.99 18.21 -1.68
N HIS A 509 26.36 19.40 -2.18
CA HIS A 509 26.84 20.55 -1.38
C HIS A 509 25.73 21.44 -0.81
N LEU A 510 24.57 20.84 -0.51
CA LEU A 510 23.46 21.51 0.19
C LEU A 510 23.72 21.51 1.71
N ASP A 511 23.17 22.49 2.42
CA ASP A 511 23.11 22.44 3.89
C ASP A 511 22.15 21.31 4.37
N GLU A 512 22.17 20.96 5.65
CA GLU A 512 21.35 19.85 6.16
C GLU A 512 19.83 20.12 6.01
N GLU A 513 19.36 21.36 6.18
CA GLU A 513 17.95 21.73 6.00
C GLU A 513 17.49 21.54 4.54
N GLU A 514 18.36 21.87 3.59
CA GLU A 514 18.09 21.70 2.16
C GLU A 514 18.24 20.27 1.68
N LYS A 515 19.19 19.50 2.23
CA LYS A 515 19.27 18.06 2.01
C LYS A 515 17.98 17.38 2.43
N GLU A 516 17.40 17.80 3.56
CA GLU A 516 16.10 17.29 4.02
C GLU A 516 14.93 17.69 3.14
N ARG A 517 14.97 18.88 2.51
CA ARG A 517 13.89 19.33 1.60
C ARG A 517 14.00 18.75 0.18
N LEU A 518 15.15 18.88 -0.49
CA LEU A 518 15.33 18.47 -1.89
C LEU A 518 15.63 16.97 -2.03
N ARG A 519 16.26 16.36 -1.02
CA ARG A 519 16.51 14.91 -0.89
C ARG A 519 17.17 14.28 -2.14
N PRO A 520 18.29 14.82 -2.67
CA PRO A 520 18.92 14.29 -3.88
C PRO A 520 19.40 12.85 -3.76
N ARG A 521 19.98 12.45 -2.61
CA ARG A 521 20.35 11.04 -2.35
C ARG A 521 19.14 10.11 -2.42
N ARG A 522 17.96 10.56 -1.96
CA ARG A 522 16.71 9.80 -2.06
C ARG A 522 16.24 9.67 -3.50
N MET A 523 16.51 10.66 -4.36
CA MET A 523 16.22 10.56 -5.80
C MET A 523 17.08 9.50 -6.47
N VAL A 524 18.40 9.49 -6.23
CA VAL A 524 19.31 8.46 -6.77
C VAL A 524 18.90 7.06 -6.28
N LYS A 525 18.64 6.92 -4.98
CA LYS A 525 18.13 5.67 -4.38
C LYS A 525 16.83 5.20 -5.04
N ARG A 526 15.86 6.09 -5.26
CA ARG A 526 14.59 5.76 -5.93
C ARG A 526 14.79 5.35 -7.39
N PHE A 527 15.75 5.97 -8.07
CA PHE A 527 16.07 5.64 -9.46
C PHE A 527 16.64 4.23 -9.58
N TYR A 528 17.63 3.87 -8.76
CA TYR A 528 18.13 2.49 -8.69
C TYR A 528 17.04 1.50 -8.24
N GLU A 529 16.18 1.87 -7.28
CA GLU A 529 15.04 1.05 -6.90
C GLU A 529 14.11 0.77 -8.10
N TYR A 530 13.82 1.79 -8.90
CA TYR A 530 13.01 1.66 -10.12
C TYR A 530 13.69 0.78 -11.17
N GLN A 531 14.97 1.00 -11.46
CA GLN A 531 15.71 0.15 -12.41
C GLN A 531 15.69 -1.32 -11.97
N GLY A 532 15.87 -1.56 -10.67
CA GLY A 532 15.76 -2.90 -10.10
C GLY A 532 14.37 -3.51 -10.29
N ASP A 533 13.31 -2.74 -10.05
CA ASP A 533 11.92 -3.18 -10.24
C ASP A 533 11.64 -3.50 -11.72
N THR A 534 12.05 -2.62 -12.64
CA THR A 534 11.92 -2.83 -14.09
C THR A 534 12.64 -4.10 -14.55
N CYS A 535 13.91 -4.29 -14.16
CA CYS A 535 14.67 -5.49 -14.49
C CYS A 535 13.99 -6.74 -13.92
N TYR A 536 13.48 -6.67 -12.69
CA TYR A 536 12.79 -7.80 -12.05
C TYR A 536 11.55 -8.23 -12.83
N HIS A 537 10.71 -7.28 -13.30
CA HIS A 537 9.54 -7.58 -14.14
C HIS A 537 9.91 -8.17 -15.49
N ASN A 538 11.00 -7.68 -16.08
CA ASN A 538 11.55 -8.20 -17.32
C ASN A 538 12.28 -9.54 -17.13
N GLN A 539 12.25 -10.12 -15.93
CA GLN A 539 12.91 -11.38 -15.57
C GLN A 539 14.45 -11.32 -15.66
N GLN A 540 15.02 -10.12 -15.63
CA GLN A 540 16.45 -9.82 -15.58
C GLN A 540 16.90 -9.73 -14.12
N HIS A 541 16.97 -10.90 -13.46
CA HIS A 541 17.11 -10.96 -12.01
C HIS A 541 18.48 -10.56 -11.49
N ASP A 542 19.56 -10.82 -12.24
CA ASP A 542 20.92 -10.46 -11.84
C ASP A 542 21.13 -8.94 -11.86
N GLU A 543 20.68 -8.29 -12.94
CA GLU A 543 20.71 -6.82 -13.06
C GLU A 543 19.80 -6.16 -12.02
N ALA A 544 18.63 -6.73 -11.76
CA ALA A 544 17.73 -6.26 -10.71
C ALA A 544 18.43 -6.26 -9.33
N MET A 545 19.14 -7.34 -9.02
CA MET A 545 19.89 -7.47 -7.78
C MET A 545 21.03 -6.44 -7.67
N GLU A 546 21.76 -6.17 -8.75
CA GLU A 546 22.80 -5.14 -8.78
C GLU A 546 22.22 -3.75 -8.47
N HIS A 547 21.11 -3.39 -9.11
CA HIS A 547 20.43 -2.13 -8.87
C HIS A 547 19.90 -2.00 -7.44
N TYR A 548 19.32 -3.05 -6.86
CA TYR A 548 18.89 -3.01 -5.46
C TYR A 548 20.06 -2.86 -4.48
N LYS A 549 21.21 -3.48 -4.75
CA LYS A 549 22.44 -3.29 -3.96
C LYS A 549 22.95 -1.86 -4.06
N LYS A 550 22.92 -1.26 -5.25
CA LYS A 550 23.21 0.17 -5.43
C LYS A 550 22.25 1.06 -4.66
N ALA A 551 20.95 0.75 -4.64
CA ALA A 551 19.98 1.48 -3.82
C ALA A 551 20.28 1.39 -2.31
N LEU A 552 20.78 0.24 -1.84
CA LEU A 552 21.19 0.03 -0.44
C LEU A 552 22.42 0.87 -0.05
N GLU A 553 23.35 1.18 -0.96
CA GLU A 553 24.47 2.10 -0.67
C GLU A 553 23.98 3.50 -0.24
N TYR A 554 22.78 3.90 -0.67
CA TYR A 554 22.14 5.16 -0.30
C TYR A 554 21.16 5.04 0.88
N SER A 555 20.75 3.82 1.25
CA SER A 555 19.73 3.54 2.26
C SER A 555 19.96 2.15 2.90
N PRO A 556 21.05 1.97 3.67
CA PRO A 556 21.54 0.64 4.07
C PRO A 556 20.58 -0.13 4.99
N HIS A 557 19.78 0.59 5.78
CA HIS A 557 18.86 0.01 6.76
C HIS A 557 17.42 -0.16 6.25
N GLU A 558 17.22 -0.14 4.93
CA GLU A 558 15.89 -0.25 4.35
C GLU A 558 15.48 -1.72 4.12
N LEU A 559 14.71 -2.26 5.06
CA LEU A 559 14.21 -3.64 5.03
C LEU A 559 13.53 -4.03 3.71
N LYS A 560 12.84 -3.08 3.04
CA LYS A 560 12.19 -3.32 1.75
C LYS A 560 13.21 -3.74 0.68
N LEU A 561 14.35 -3.06 0.61
CA LEU A 561 15.39 -3.35 -0.38
C LEU A 561 16.08 -4.69 -0.08
N HIS A 562 16.40 -4.96 1.19
CA HIS A 562 16.90 -6.28 1.61
C HIS A 562 15.96 -7.42 1.21
N ARG A 563 14.65 -7.23 1.39
CA ARG A 563 13.65 -8.21 0.96
C ARG A 563 13.60 -8.39 -0.55
N LYS A 564 13.79 -7.33 -1.35
CA LYS A 564 13.85 -7.45 -2.82
C LYS A 564 15.04 -8.32 -3.25
N VAL A 565 16.22 -8.07 -2.68
CA VAL A 565 17.42 -8.90 -2.92
C VAL A 565 17.19 -10.36 -2.52
N ASN A 566 16.71 -10.60 -1.29
CA ASN A 566 16.45 -11.96 -0.81
C ASN A 566 15.34 -12.67 -1.60
N THR A 567 14.38 -11.94 -2.17
CA THR A 567 13.35 -12.51 -3.05
C THR A 567 13.95 -13.11 -4.30
N ILE A 568 14.85 -12.39 -4.96
CA ILE A 568 15.53 -12.89 -6.16
C ILE A 568 16.33 -14.15 -5.82
N GLN A 569 17.12 -14.09 -4.74
CA GLN A 569 17.99 -15.21 -4.35
C GLN A 569 17.22 -16.48 -3.96
N MET A 570 16.01 -16.36 -3.40
CA MET A 570 15.17 -17.51 -3.00
C MET A 570 14.07 -17.88 -4.01
N LYS A 571 14.01 -17.18 -5.15
CA LYS A 571 12.86 -17.22 -6.05
C LYS A 571 12.49 -18.65 -6.43
N GLU A 572 13.45 -19.41 -6.96
CA GLU A 572 13.23 -20.75 -7.48
C GLU A 572 12.75 -21.73 -6.39
N ILE A 573 13.36 -21.68 -5.20
CA ILE A 573 13.00 -22.55 -4.07
C ILE A 573 11.60 -22.21 -3.53
N ILE A 574 11.26 -20.92 -3.43
CA ILE A 574 9.94 -20.48 -2.99
C ILE A 574 8.88 -20.89 -4.01
N GLU A 575 9.16 -20.72 -5.31
CA GLU A 575 8.28 -21.15 -6.39
C GLU A 575 8.08 -22.67 -6.37
N GLU A 576 9.14 -23.45 -6.16
CA GLU A 576 9.05 -24.91 -6.01
C GLU A 576 8.12 -25.29 -4.83
N TYR A 577 8.28 -24.65 -3.67
CA TYR A 577 7.41 -24.88 -2.52
C TYR A 577 5.95 -24.64 -2.84
N PHE A 578 5.62 -23.46 -3.38
CA PHE A 578 4.23 -23.14 -3.68
C PHE A 578 3.66 -24.05 -4.77
N ASN A 579 4.46 -24.46 -5.76
CA ASN A 579 4.03 -25.42 -6.77
C ASN A 579 3.68 -26.79 -6.17
N ARG A 580 4.50 -27.32 -5.24
CA ARG A 580 4.19 -28.59 -4.56
C ARG A 580 2.95 -28.48 -3.67
N ILE A 581 2.79 -27.36 -2.97
CA ILE A 581 1.60 -27.08 -2.16
C ILE A 581 0.35 -26.98 -3.03
N ASP A 582 0.40 -26.24 -4.13
CA ASP A 582 -0.72 -26.08 -5.06
C ASP A 582 -1.15 -27.42 -5.64
N LYS A 583 -0.18 -28.27 -6.04
CA LYS A 583 -0.45 -29.62 -6.53
C LYS A 583 -1.14 -30.49 -5.46
N LEU A 584 -0.66 -30.48 -4.22
CA LEU A 584 -1.30 -31.21 -3.11
C LEU A 584 -2.75 -30.76 -2.91
N TYR A 585 -3.01 -29.45 -2.98
CA TYR A 585 -4.36 -28.92 -2.86
C TYR A 585 -5.25 -29.32 -4.02
N GLN A 586 -4.74 -29.30 -5.25
CA GLN A 586 -5.48 -29.77 -6.42
C GLN A 586 -5.87 -31.25 -6.29
N GLU A 587 -4.95 -32.11 -5.85
CA GLU A 587 -5.19 -33.54 -5.59
C GLU A 587 -6.24 -33.77 -4.49
N LEU A 588 -6.24 -32.93 -3.46
CA LEU A 588 -7.23 -32.95 -2.37
C LEU A 588 -8.53 -32.22 -2.72
N ASN A 589 -8.67 -31.73 -3.96
CA ASN A 589 -9.77 -30.89 -4.40
C ASN A 589 -10.01 -29.74 -3.39
N TYR A 590 -8.96 -28.97 -3.08
CA TYR A 590 -8.93 -27.82 -2.17
C TYR A 590 -9.45 -28.08 -0.74
N LYS A 591 -9.42 -29.32 -0.26
CA LYS A 591 -9.76 -29.66 1.13
C LYS A 591 -8.51 -29.58 2.00
N ASP A 592 -8.63 -28.95 3.17
CA ASP A 592 -7.53 -28.89 4.14
C ASP A 592 -7.34 -30.28 4.79
N PRO A 593 -6.16 -30.93 4.64
CA PRO A 593 -5.88 -32.20 5.29
C PRO A 593 -5.76 -32.02 6.80
N LYS A 594 -6.07 -33.06 7.59
CA LYS A 594 -6.01 -33.02 9.06
C LYS A 594 -4.63 -32.61 9.60
N ASP A 595 -3.56 -32.95 8.89
CA ASP A 595 -2.17 -32.66 9.25
C ASP A 595 -1.52 -31.59 8.34
N LEU A 596 -2.31 -30.66 7.78
CA LEU A 596 -1.85 -29.65 6.80
C LEU A 596 -0.56 -28.93 7.21
N GLU A 597 -0.47 -28.47 8.45
CA GLU A 597 0.70 -27.77 8.97
C GLU A 597 1.96 -28.63 8.92
N LYS A 598 1.84 -29.91 9.25
CA LYS A 598 2.95 -30.88 9.18
C LYS A 598 3.37 -31.13 7.73
N CYS A 599 2.41 -31.23 6.82
CA CYS A 599 2.69 -31.36 5.39
C CYS A 599 3.41 -30.13 4.85
N LYS A 600 2.93 -28.92 5.17
CA LYS A 600 3.59 -27.65 4.81
C LYS A 600 5.02 -27.61 5.32
N LEU A 601 5.23 -27.91 6.59
CA LEU A 601 6.55 -27.93 7.21
C LEU A 601 7.47 -28.97 6.57
N GLY A 602 6.99 -30.20 6.33
CA GLY A 602 7.75 -31.27 5.71
C GLY A 602 8.20 -30.92 4.29
N ILE A 603 7.28 -30.40 3.46
CA ILE A 603 7.59 -29.94 2.09
C ILE A 603 8.59 -28.78 2.12
N ALA A 604 8.42 -27.82 3.04
CA ALA A 604 9.35 -26.71 3.18
C ALA A 604 10.77 -27.18 3.53
N LEU A 605 10.91 -28.10 4.49
CA LEU A 605 12.20 -28.62 4.91
C LEU A 605 12.90 -29.41 3.80
N ASP A 606 12.16 -30.29 3.12
CA ASP A 606 12.64 -31.06 1.96
C ASP A 606 13.22 -30.13 0.89
N ILE A 607 12.40 -29.20 0.39
CA ILE A 607 12.77 -28.27 -0.69
C ILE A 607 13.93 -27.35 -0.30
N PHE A 608 13.87 -26.77 0.90
CA PHE A 608 14.91 -25.84 1.34
C PHE A 608 16.27 -26.53 1.39
N TYR A 609 16.33 -27.75 1.92
CA TYR A 609 17.59 -28.44 2.14
C TYR A 609 18.16 -29.13 0.90
N ASP A 610 17.30 -29.63 0.01
CA ASP A 610 17.71 -30.13 -1.30
C ASP A 610 18.43 -29.03 -2.11
N ASN A 611 17.97 -27.79 -1.97
CA ASN A 611 18.49 -26.66 -2.73
C ASN A 611 19.44 -25.74 -1.94
N LYS A 612 19.64 -25.95 -0.62
CA LYS A 612 20.42 -25.06 0.26
C LYS A 612 21.85 -24.80 -0.21
N ARG A 613 22.47 -25.71 -0.95
CA ARG A 613 23.86 -25.54 -1.42
C ARG A 613 23.98 -24.59 -2.60
N GLN A 614 22.88 -24.32 -3.30
CA GLN A 614 22.82 -23.40 -4.43
C GLN A 614 22.57 -21.95 -3.98
N LEU A 615 22.34 -21.77 -2.67
CA LEU A 615 21.91 -20.55 -2.05
C LEU A 615 23.11 -19.69 -1.61
N ASN A 616 23.33 -18.56 -2.30
CA ASN A 616 24.35 -17.57 -1.94
C ASN A 616 23.72 -16.35 -1.24
N PHE A 617 23.58 -16.39 0.08
CA PHE A 617 22.85 -15.38 0.87
C PHE A 617 23.77 -14.51 1.72
N SER A 618 23.41 -13.23 1.85
CA SER A 618 23.98 -12.33 2.86
C SER A 618 23.27 -12.40 4.22
N CYS A 619 22.18 -13.16 4.33
CA CYS A 619 21.38 -13.26 5.56
C CYS A 619 21.95 -14.26 6.57
N ARG A 620 21.72 -14.02 7.87
CA ARG A 620 22.25 -14.85 8.97
C ARG A 620 21.65 -16.26 8.95
N ASN A 621 20.35 -16.36 8.69
CA ASN A 621 19.65 -17.64 8.67
C ASN A 621 18.62 -17.71 7.51
N PRO A 622 19.05 -18.21 6.33
CA PRO A 622 18.18 -18.30 5.16
C PRO A 622 16.94 -19.18 5.39
N TRP A 623 17.02 -20.18 6.27
CA TRP A 623 15.89 -21.04 6.59
C TRP A 623 14.75 -20.25 7.24
N LEU A 624 15.02 -19.36 8.20
CA LEU A 624 13.97 -18.59 8.87
C LEU A 624 13.25 -17.66 7.90
N VAL A 625 13.99 -17.04 6.98
CA VAL A 625 13.42 -16.21 5.91
C VAL A 625 12.52 -17.05 5.01
N PHE A 626 12.98 -18.23 4.59
CA PHE A 626 12.20 -19.15 3.78
C PHE A 626 10.93 -19.62 4.51
N TYR A 627 11.07 -20.14 5.72
CA TYR A 627 10.00 -20.60 6.59
C TYR A 627 8.92 -19.55 6.82
N ARG A 628 9.32 -18.30 7.08
CA ARG A 628 8.41 -17.15 7.22
C ARG A 628 7.63 -16.85 5.94
N ARG A 629 8.25 -17.07 4.78
CA ARG A 629 7.65 -16.82 3.46
C ARG A 629 6.80 -17.98 2.94
N THR A 630 6.97 -19.18 3.48
CA THR A 630 6.31 -20.40 3.03
C THR A 630 5.32 -20.94 4.05
N VAL A 631 5.79 -21.55 5.14
CA VAL A 631 4.94 -22.22 6.13
C VAL A 631 4.06 -21.22 6.87
N LEU A 632 4.61 -20.06 7.23
CA LEU A 632 3.88 -18.97 7.89
C LEU A 632 3.24 -17.99 6.90
N HIS A 633 3.16 -18.32 5.61
CA HIS A 633 2.50 -17.46 4.63
C HIS A 633 1.03 -17.23 5.01
N GLY A 634 0.53 -15.98 4.89
CA GLY A 634 -0.83 -15.62 5.29
C GLY A 634 -1.04 -15.42 6.80
N GLU A 635 -0.12 -15.91 7.64
CA GLU A 635 -0.19 -15.71 9.10
C GLU A 635 0.08 -14.26 9.49
N THR A 636 -0.37 -13.90 10.69
CA THR A 636 -0.24 -12.54 11.18
C THR A 636 1.19 -12.16 11.59
N PRO A 637 1.56 -10.86 11.57
CA PRO A 637 2.89 -10.42 12.00
C PRO A 637 3.25 -10.82 13.43
N SER A 638 2.33 -10.65 14.40
CA SER A 638 2.58 -10.99 15.80
C SER A 638 2.78 -12.49 16.00
N TYR A 639 1.99 -13.32 15.29
CA TYR A 639 2.17 -14.76 15.31
C TYR A 639 3.52 -15.17 14.73
N LYS A 640 3.88 -14.64 13.55
CA LYS A 640 5.19 -14.88 12.92
C LYS A 640 6.34 -14.53 13.87
N LEU A 641 6.25 -13.36 14.49
CA LEU A 641 7.24 -12.86 15.44
C LEU A 641 7.40 -13.79 16.64
N ALA A 642 6.29 -14.18 17.28
CA ALA A 642 6.31 -15.08 18.42
C ALA A 642 6.94 -16.45 18.08
N VAL A 643 6.64 -17.00 16.91
CA VAL A 643 7.27 -18.24 16.42
C VAL A 643 8.77 -18.04 16.24
N LEU A 644 9.21 -16.98 15.57
CA LEU A 644 10.63 -16.71 15.30
C LEU A 644 11.44 -16.51 16.59
N ILE A 645 10.91 -15.75 17.56
CA ILE A 645 11.56 -15.56 18.87
C ILE A 645 11.71 -16.90 19.60
N LYS A 646 10.67 -17.76 19.57
CA LYS A 646 10.71 -19.08 20.21
C LYS A 646 11.73 -20.01 19.53
N LEU A 647 11.85 -19.95 18.20
CA LEU A 647 12.88 -20.66 17.45
C LEU A 647 14.30 -20.16 17.75
N LEU A 648 14.50 -18.84 17.87
CA LEU A 648 15.80 -18.28 18.24
C LEU A 648 16.21 -18.70 19.66
N ARG A 649 15.27 -18.73 20.61
CA ARG A 649 15.53 -19.21 21.97
C ARG A 649 15.89 -20.71 21.97
N LEU A 650 15.19 -21.51 21.18
CA LEU A 650 15.51 -22.93 20.99
C LEU A 650 16.92 -23.09 20.42
N TYR A 651 17.28 -22.35 19.36
CA TYR A 651 18.63 -22.35 18.78
C TYR A 651 19.72 -22.16 19.83
N LYS A 652 19.54 -21.18 20.72
CA LYS A 652 20.50 -20.90 21.78
C LYS A 652 20.57 -21.99 22.83
N LYS A 653 19.42 -22.46 23.33
CA LYS A 653 19.41 -23.52 24.34
C LYS A 653 20.01 -24.82 23.80
N LEU A 654 19.79 -25.15 22.53
CA LEU A 654 20.43 -26.29 21.87
C LEU A 654 21.97 -26.21 21.89
N ASN A 655 22.55 -25.01 21.85
CA ASN A 655 24.00 -24.81 21.78
C ASN A 655 24.65 -24.54 23.14
N GLN A 656 24.02 -23.72 23.99
CA GLN A 656 24.65 -23.11 25.16
C GLN A 656 24.21 -23.73 26.49
N ALA A 657 23.04 -24.38 26.56
CA ALA A 657 22.53 -24.88 27.84
C ALA A 657 23.29 -26.13 28.30
N SER A 658 23.34 -26.37 29.61
CA SER A 658 23.75 -27.70 30.11
C SER A 658 22.74 -28.77 29.67
N ASP A 659 23.15 -30.03 29.75
CA ASP A 659 22.31 -31.17 29.36
C ASP A 659 21.02 -31.27 30.19
N GLU A 660 21.09 -30.96 31.49
CA GLU A 660 19.94 -30.94 32.39
C GLU A 660 18.96 -29.81 32.04
N GLU A 661 19.48 -28.61 31.82
CA GLU A 661 18.68 -27.44 31.45
C GLU A 661 17.99 -27.61 30.10
N LEU A 662 18.69 -28.16 29.11
CA LEU A 662 18.11 -28.41 27.79
C LEU A 662 16.97 -29.42 27.87
N SER A 663 17.13 -30.49 28.65
CA SER A 663 16.09 -31.50 28.86
C SER A 663 14.84 -30.91 29.48
N LEU A 664 14.99 -30.13 30.55
CA LEU A 664 13.87 -29.43 31.20
C LEU A 664 13.18 -28.46 30.25
N PHE A 665 13.95 -27.69 29.47
CA PHE A 665 13.44 -26.73 28.51
C PHE A 665 12.62 -27.40 27.40
N LEU A 666 13.14 -28.44 26.74
CA LEU A 666 12.45 -29.12 25.64
C LEU A 666 11.14 -29.78 26.10
N ASN A 667 11.12 -30.35 27.31
CA ASN A 667 9.90 -30.93 27.86
C ASN A 667 8.85 -29.86 28.19
N ALA A 668 9.24 -28.83 28.95
CA ALA A 668 8.32 -27.82 29.44
C ALA A 668 7.76 -26.92 28.34
N GLU A 669 8.59 -26.50 27.38
CA GLU A 669 8.23 -25.47 26.40
C GLU A 669 7.65 -26.04 25.09
N PHE A 670 8.01 -27.29 24.77
CA PHE A 670 7.65 -27.94 23.50
C PHE A 670 6.92 -29.27 23.69
N GLY A 671 6.80 -29.78 24.92
CA GLY A 671 6.09 -31.03 25.20
C GLY A 671 6.76 -32.25 24.55
N ILE A 672 8.10 -32.23 24.49
CA ILE A 672 8.90 -33.32 23.94
C ILE A 672 9.10 -34.41 24.99
N SER A 673 8.96 -35.66 24.59
CA SER A 673 9.12 -36.81 25.47
C SER A 673 10.58 -37.03 25.87
N LYS A 674 10.83 -37.76 26.95
CA LYS A 674 12.20 -38.07 27.41
C LYS A 674 13.02 -38.83 26.37
N GLU A 675 12.37 -39.70 25.59
CA GLU A 675 13.02 -40.48 24.52
C GLU A 675 13.48 -39.55 23.38
N GLU A 676 12.57 -38.69 22.89
CA GLU A 676 12.87 -37.69 21.86
C GLU A 676 13.93 -36.68 22.31
N ILE A 677 13.93 -36.28 23.59
CA ILE A 677 15.00 -35.45 24.17
C ILE A 677 16.35 -36.17 24.09
N GLY A 678 16.40 -37.45 24.46
CA GLY A 678 17.62 -38.26 24.36
C GLY A 678 18.18 -38.31 22.94
N ILE A 679 17.30 -38.39 21.94
CA ILE A 679 17.64 -38.33 20.51
C ILE A 679 18.28 -36.97 20.14
N VAL A 680 17.67 -35.85 20.53
CA VAL A 680 18.20 -34.50 20.28
C VAL A 680 19.56 -34.29 20.97
N MET A 681 19.72 -34.77 22.20
CA MET A 681 20.98 -34.67 22.95
C MET A 681 22.08 -35.52 22.32
N ASN A 682 21.77 -36.70 21.81
CA ASN A 682 22.74 -37.54 21.12
C ASN A 682 23.23 -36.85 19.83
N TYR A 683 22.33 -36.22 19.08
CA TYR A 683 22.72 -35.42 17.92
C TYR A 683 23.63 -34.25 18.31
N ARG A 684 23.29 -33.51 19.39
CA ARG A 684 24.12 -32.42 19.91
C ARG A 684 25.54 -32.88 20.23
N ARG A 685 25.68 -33.99 20.95
CA ARG A 685 26.98 -34.55 21.37
C ARG A 685 27.84 -35.01 20.19
N THR A 686 27.20 -35.45 19.11
CA THR A 686 27.90 -35.94 17.91
C THR A 686 28.31 -34.82 16.96
N HIS A 687 27.60 -33.70 16.94
CA HIS A 687 27.84 -32.59 15.99
C HIS A 687 28.43 -31.33 16.64
N GLU A 688 28.69 -31.37 17.95
CA GLU A 688 29.22 -30.28 18.81
C GLU A 688 28.31 -29.05 18.94
N LYS A 689 27.74 -28.57 17.83
CA LYS A 689 26.85 -27.41 17.78
C LYS A 689 25.81 -27.52 16.66
N PHE A 690 24.66 -26.92 16.89
CA PHE A 690 23.67 -26.64 15.85
C PHE A 690 24.01 -25.31 15.16
N HIS A 691 23.99 -25.30 13.83
CA HIS A 691 24.12 -24.07 13.02
C HIS A 691 22.75 -23.42 12.74
N SER A 692 21.66 -24.18 12.85
CA SER A 692 20.28 -23.69 12.79
C SER A 692 19.34 -24.67 13.49
N VAL A 693 18.22 -24.20 14.03
CA VAL A 693 17.16 -25.08 14.55
C VAL A 693 16.64 -26.07 13.51
N SER A 694 16.68 -25.69 12.23
CA SER A 694 16.22 -26.54 11.14
C SER A 694 17.04 -27.81 10.98
N GLU A 695 18.26 -27.90 11.54
CA GLU A 695 19.05 -29.14 11.53
C GLU A 695 18.39 -30.28 12.33
N LEU A 696 17.45 -29.96 13.22
CA LEU A 696 16.60 -30.96 13.88
C LEU A 696 15.89 -31.87 12.87
N PHE A 697 15.60 -31.38 11.66
CA PHE A 697 15.01 -32.16 10.57
C PHE A 697 15.87 -33.33 10.09
N PHE A 698 17.20 -33.28 10.28
CA PHE A 698 18.10 -34.34 9.85
C PHE A 698 18.20 -35.50 10.84
N ILE A 699 17.61 -35.36 12.02
CA ILE A 699 17.59 -36.39 13.03
C ILE A 699 16.54 -37.43 12.64
N LYS A 700 16.96 -38.51 11.95
CA LYS A 700 16.06 -39.50 11.37
C LYS A 700 15.16 -40.19 12.40
N GLU A 701 15.66 -40.32 13.63
CA GLU A 701 14.96 -40.91 14.76
C GLU A 701 13.87 -39.98 15.32
N LEU A 702 13.89 -38.70 14.97
CA LEU A 702 12.92 -37.71 15.43
C LEU A 702 11.68 -37.73 14.53
N GLY A 703 10.55 -38.19 15.07
CA GLY A 703 9.29 -38.28 14.32
C GLY A 703 8.73 -36.91 13.89
N LEU A 704 7.89 -36.91 12.86
CA LEU A 704 7.26 -35.68 12.31
C LEU A 704 6.44 -34.90 13.36
N GLU A 705 5.88 -35.61 14.35
CA GLU A 705 5.16 -34.98 15.47
C GLU A 705 6.10 -34.15 16.36
N ALA A 706 7.27 -34.68 16.72
CA ALA A 706 8.28 -33.95 17.49
C ALA A 706 8.87 -32.79 16.70
N LEU A 707 9.15 -33.00 15.41
CA LEU A 707 9.62 -31.96 14.50
C LEU A 707 8.61 -30.82 14.37
N SER A 708 7.32 -31.14 14.21
CA SER A 708 6.26 -30.15 14.16
C SER A 708 6.21 -29.34 15.46
N LYS A 709 6.31 -29.98 16.62
CA LYS A 709 6.33 -29.27 17.91
C LYS A 709 7.53 -28.33 18.04
N LEU A 710 8.71 -28.74 17.58
CA LEU A 710 9.95 -27.96 17.71
C LEU A 710 10.06 -26.82 16.69
N LEU A 711 9.70 -27.08 15.43
CA LEU A 711 9.91 -26.17 14.31
C LEU A 711 8.68 -25.34 13.94
N LEU A 712 7.49 -25.76 14.35
CA LEU A 712 6.24 -24.98 14.31
C LEU A 712 5.64 -24.97 15.73
N PRO A 713 6.32 -24.34 16.70
CA PRO A 713 5.90 -24.41 18.09
C PRO A 713 4.59 -23.69 18.31
N LYS A 714 3.77 -24.26 19.19
CA LYS A 714 2.60 -23.56 19.70
C LYS A 714 3.06 -22.31 20.45
N VAL A 715 2.54 -21.18 20.01
CA VAL A 715 2.71 -19.87 20.65
C VAL A 715 1.34 -19.36 21.05
N ARG A 716 1.26 -18.75 22.24
CA ARG A 716 0.10 -17.94 22.63
C ARG A 716 0.52 -16.50 22.42
N VAL A 717 -0.24 -15.77 21.61
CA VAL A 717 -0.06 -14.33 21.48
C VAL A 717 -0.63 -13.72 22.77
N GLU A 718 0.24 -13.11 23.59
CA GLU A 718 -0.15 -12.51 24.87
C GLU A 718 -0.65 -11.06 24.74
N SER A 719 -0.73 -10.50 23.52
CA SER A 719 -1.23 -9.14 23.34
C SER A 719 -2.73 -9.09 23.70
N GLN A 720 -3.10 -8.15 24.57
CA GLN A 720 -4.50 -7.91 24.95
C GLN A 720 -5.29 -7.13 23.89
N ASN A 721 -4.65 -6.72 22.80
CA ASN A 721 -5.32 -6.04 21.70
C ASN A 721 -5.51 -7.04 20.56
N GLU A 722 -6.71 -7.61 20.48
CA GLU A 722 -7.23 -8.31 19.30
C GLU A 722 -7.30 -7.40 18.04
N LEU A 723 -6.77 -6.17 18.10
CA LEU A 723 -6.81 -5.17 17.06
C LEU A 723 -5.56 -5.07 16.18
N GLU A 724 -4.42 -5.68 16.50
CA GLU A 724 -3.17 -5.35 15.78
C GLU A 724 -2.38 -6.56 15.30
N ASP A 725 -2.94 -7.15 14.26
CA ASP A 725 -2.21 -7.96 13.30
C ASP A 725 -2.50 -7.50 11.86
N SER A 726 -3.67 -6.88 11.62
CA SER A 726 -4.01 -6.21 10.37
C SER A 726 -3.29 -4.88 10.17
N GLU A 727 -2.73 -4.29 11.23
CA GLU A 727 -2.15 -2.93 11.21
C GLU A 727 -0.62 -2.90 11.32
N ILE A 728 0.05 -4.01 11.68
CA ILE A 728 1.51 -4.03 11.86
C ILE A 728 2.20 -3.92 10.49
N PRO A 729 2.86 -2.79 10.23
CA PRO A 729 3.50 -2.53 8.96
C PRO A 729 4.70 -3.43 8.69
N LEU A 730 4.65 -4.22 7.61
CA LEU A 730 5.82 -4.95 7.14
C LEU A 730 6.84 -4.04 6.39
N SER A 731 6.71 -2.71 6.43
CA SER A 731 7.63 -1.76 5.77
C SER A 731 7.76 -0.42 6.52
N ILE A 732 8.94 0.20 6.45
CA ILE A 732 9.25 1.47 7.13
C ILE A 732 8.34 2.62 6.71
N SER A 733 7.95 2.66 5.43
CA SER A 733 7.06 3.68 4.89
C SER A 733 5.62 3.55 5.40
N LEU A 734 5.27 2.37 5.91
CA LEU A 734 4.01 2.14 6.59
C LEU A 734 4.15 2.38 8.11
N VAL A 735 5.34 2.19 8.70
CA VAL A 735 5.64 2.69 10.06
C VAL A 735 5.52 4.22 10.11
N GLU A 736 6.07 4.95 9.13
CA GLU A 736 5.92 6.40 8.99
C GLU A 736 4.45 6.84 8.85
N ALA A 737 3.62 6.05 8.16
CA ALA A 737 2.19 6.32 8.03
C ALA A 737 1.45 6.12 9.36
N VAL A 738 1.77 5.06 10.11
CA VAL A 738 1.22 4.82 11.46
C VAL A 738 1.72 5.90 12.44
N GLU A 739 2.96 6.35 12.35
CA GLU A 739 3.48 7.47 13.16
C GLU A 739 2.72 8.76 12.89
N ARG A 740 2.52 9.12 11.63
CA ARG A 740 1.78 10.34 11.27
C ARG A 740 0.33 10.25 11.73
N ARG A 741 -0.31 9.08 11.60
CA ARG A 741 -1.66 8.85 12.14
C ARG A 741 -1.68 8.95 13.66
N ASN A 742 -0.72 8.35 14.36
CA ASN A 742 -0.61 8.48 15.81
C ASN A 742 -0.41 9.94 16.23
N GLN A 743 0.40 10.72 15.50
CA GLN A 743 0.58 12.14 15.77
C GLN A 743 -0.74 12.92 15.60
N ASN A 744 -1.46 12.67 14.50
CA ASN A 744 -2.77 13.29 14.27
C ASN A 744 -3.77 12.94 15.37
N ILE A 745 -3.85 11.66 15.76
CA ILE A 745 -4.67 11.19 16.87
C ILE A 745 -4.27 11.90 18.16
N LEU A 746 -2.98 11.95 18.51
CA LEU A 746 -2.52 12.63 19.72
C LEU A 746 -2.85 14.13 19.72
N ASP A 747 -2.81 14.78 18.56
CA ASP A 747 -3.18 16.19 18.41
C ASP A 747 -4.70 16.41 18.49
N GLU A 748 -5.52 15.50 17.97
CA GLU A 748 -6.98 15.50 18.09
C GLU A 748 -7.46 15.23 19.52
N LEU A 749 -6.74 14.40 20.28
CA LEU A 749 -7.14 13.96 21.61
C LEU A 749 -6.72 14.89 22.75
N LYS A 750 -6.28 16.11 22.42
CA LYS A 750 -5.90 17.15 23.39
C LYS A 750 -7.02 17.56 24.36
N ASP A 751 -8.26 17.13 24.15
CA ASP A 751 -9.42 17.39 25.03
C ASP A 751 -10.12 16.14 25.60
N GLY A 752 -9.48 14.96 25.60
CA GLY A 752 -9.90 13.87 26.51
C GLY A 752 -10.33 12.54 25.88
N VAL A 753 -9.48 11.92 25.07
CA VAL A 753 -9.56 10.48 24.82
C VAL A 753 -8.21 9.83 25.11
N LYS A 754 -8.21 8.83 26.00
CA LYS A 754 -6.98 8.15 26.44
C LYS A 754 -6.81 6.75 25.85
N LYS A 755 -7.89 6.04 25.48
CA LYS A 755 -7.81 4.61 25.14
C LYS A 755 -7.33 4.36 23.70
N GLU A 756 -7.89 5.05 22.71
CA GLU A 756 -7.48 4.89 21.30
C GLU A 756 -6.06 5.42 21.06
N ALA A 757 -5.68 6.55 21.70
CA ALA A 757 -4.30 7.05 21.70
C ALA A 757 -3.29 6.02 22.22
N GLN A 758 -3.67 5.29 23.26
CA GLN A 758 -2.84 4.25 23.88
C GLN A 758 -2.63 3.09 22.93
N GLU A 759 -3.70 2.59 22.31
CA GLU A 759 -3.66 1.47 21.37
C GLU A 759 -2.75 1.80 20.18
N HIS A 760 -2.98 2.95 19.52
CA HIS A 760 -2.16 3.35 18.37
C HIS A 760 -0.69 3.64 18.71
N SER A 761 -0.42 4.27 19.86
CA SER A 761 0.97 4.48 20.29
C SER A 761 1.69 3.15 20.52
N TYR A 762 0.97 2.14 21.02
CA TYR A 762 1.50 0.79 21.22
C TYR A 762 1.78 0.08 19.89
N ALA A 763 0.88 0.23 18.91
CA ALA A 763 1.04 -0.26 17.53
C ALA A 763 2.35 0.20 16.90
N VAL A 764 2.62 1.51 16.99
CA VAL A 764 3.84 2.13 16.45
C VAL A 764 5.08 1.49 17.08
N ALA A 765 5.05 1.27 18.40
CA ALA A 765 6.18 0.68 19.11
C ALA A 765 6.44 -0.77 18.67
N GLU A 766 5.39 -1.60 18.53
CA GLU A 766 5.53 -2.99 18.03
C GLU A 766 5.94 -3.05 16.56
N ALA A 767 5.49 -2.10 15.74
CA ALA A 767 5.90 -2.00 14.34
C ALA A 767 7.41 -1.83 14.20
N TYR A 768 8.00 -0.94 15.01
CA TYR A 768 9.44 -0.76 15.06
C TYR A 768 10.17 -2.02 15.51
N HIS A 769 9.67 -2.69 16.55
CA HIS A 769 10.23 -3.96 17.00
C HIS A 769 10.24 -5.00 15.86
N TYR A 770 9.14 -5.16 15.14
CA TYR A 770 9.04 -6.11 14.04
C TYR A 770 10.03 -5.83 12.92
N VAL A 771 10.18 -4.55 12.52
CA VAL A 771 11.18 -4.13 11.53
C VAL A 771 12.58 -4.44 12.03
N GLY A 772 12.87 -4.19 13.31
CA GLY A 772 14.15 -4.51 13.93
C GLY A 772 14.50 -5.99 13.85
N LEU A 773 13.59 -6.90 14.22
CA LEU A 773 13.87 -8.34 14.14
C LEU A 773 14.08 -8.78 12.69
N ALA A 774 13.28 -8.27 11.76
CA ALA A 774 13.43 -8.62 10.35
C ALA A 774 14.75 -8.10 9.75
N LEU A 775 15.28 -6.97 10.23
CA LEU A 775 16.61 -6.47 9.87
C LEU A 775 17.72 -7.34 10.45
N TYR A 776 17.56 -7.80 11.68
CA TYR A 776 18.50 -8.74 12.30
C TYR A 776 18.61 -10.05 11.49
N ASP A 777 17.49 -10.64 11.09
CA ASP A 777 17.46 -11.89 10.31
C ASP A 777 18.22 -11.77 8.98
N VAL A 778 18.20 -10.58 8.37
CA VAL A 778 18.93 -10.30 7.11
C VAL A 778 20.37 -9.85 7.32
N GLY A 779 20.84 -9.75 8.58
CA GLY A 779 22.22 -9.43 8.94
C GLY A 779 22.52 -7.95 9.15
N ASP A 780 21.51 -7.08 9.23
CA ASP A 780 21.67 -5.66 9.51
C ASP A 780 21.50 -5.36 11.00
N ASP A 781 22.57 -5.59 11.75
CA ASP A 781 22.62 -5.43 13.21
C ASP A 781 22.39 -3.99 13.67
N GLU A 782 22.94 -3.02 12.93
CA GLU A 782 22.82 -1.60 13.24
C GLU A 782 21.39 -1.12 12.99
N GLY A 783 20.82 -1.46 11.83
CA GLY A 783 19.43 -1.17 11.51
C GLY A 783 18.46 -1.82 12.51
N ALA A 784 18.74 -3.06 12.93
CA ALA A 784 17.98 -3.71 13.98
C ALA A 784 18.03 -2.93 15.30
N LYS A 785 19.23 -2.56 15.78
CA LYS A 785 19.41 -1.79 17.01
C LYS A 785 18.67 -0.45 16.97
N ILE A 786 18.79 0.30 15.88
CA ILE A 786 18.08 1.57 15.66
C ILE A 786 16.56 1.39 15.85
N ASN A 787 15.98 0.33 15.27
CA ASN A 787 14.54 0.11 15.34
C ASN A 787 14.08 -0.39 16.74
N TYR A 788 14.86 -1.22 17.42
CA TYR A 788 14.57 -1.61 18.82
C TYR A 788 14.64 -0.41 19.78
N GLU A 789 15.60 0.50 19.57
CA GLU A 789 15.70 1.75 20.34
C GLU A 789 14.50 2.66 20.10
N ARG A 790 14.03 2.78 18.86
CA ARG A 790 12.78 3.49 18.53
C ARG A 790 11.57 2.85 19.20
N ALA A 791 11.42 1.53 19.16
CA ALA A 791 10.35 0.82 19.85
C ALA A 791 10.36 1.11 21.36
N THR A 792 11.52 1.01 22.00
CA THR A 792 11.70 1.29 23.42
C THR A 792 11.39 2.75 23.77
N THR A 793 11.80 3.70 22.93
CA THR A 793 11.48 5.12 23.08
C THR A 793 9.97 5.35 23.05
N ARG A 794 9.26 4.74 22.09
CA ARG A 794 7.80 4.83 21.98
C ARG A 794 7.09 4.19 23.18
N PHE A 795 7.55 3.05 23.69
CA PHE A 795 6.99 2.48 24.92
C PHE A 795 7.22 3.38 26.15
N ASN A 796 8.38 4.04 26.27
CA ASN A 796 8.62 5.02 27.33
C ASN A 796 7.70 6.26 27.19
N GLU A 797 7.44 6.72 25.97
CA GLU A 797 6.45 7.77 25.74
C GLU A 797 5.05 7.36 26.22
N ILE A 798 4.62 6.11 25.98
CA ILE A 798 3.33 5.57 26.46
C ILE A 798 3.28 5.60 27.99
N ILE A 799 4.36 5.18 28.65
CA ILE A 799 4.49 5.19 30.11
C ILE A 799 4.32 6.59 30.68
N ASN A 800 4.97 7.58 30.06
CA ASN A 800 4.95 8.96 30.55
C ASN A 800 3.62 9.67 30.25
N LYS A 801 2.94 9.30 29.16
CA LYS A 801 1.72 9.98 28.69
C LYS A 801 0.43 9.39 29.24
N PHE A 802 0.41 8.10 29.57
CA PHE A 802 -0.82 7.39 29.88
C PHE A 802 -0.85 6.84 31.30
N THR A 803 -2.05 6.55 31.78
CA THR A 803 -2.30 5.91 33.09
C THR A 803 -3.19 4.70 32.85
N GLY A 804 -2.97 3.60 33.55
CA GLY A 804 -3.78 2.41 33.33
C GLY A 804 -3.00 1.11 33.33
N ILE A 805 -3.58 0.10 32.69
CA ILE A 805 -2.95 -1.18 32.38
C ILE A 805 -1.91 -1.05 31.24
N THR A 806 -2.07 -0.06 30.36
CA THR A 806 -1.20 0.14 29.18
C THR A 806 0.25 0.49 29.54
N PRO A 807 0.54 1.46 30.44
CA PRO A 807 1.90 1.68 30.94
C PRO A 807 2.53 0.44 31.58
N PHE A 808 1.74 -0.38 32.28
CA PHE A 808 2.21 -1.64 32.86
C PHE A 808 2.68 -2.60 31.76
N TYR A 809 1.88 -2.78 30.70
CA TYR A 809 2.27 -3.60 29.56
C TYR A 809 3.44 -3.02 28.77
N ALA A 810 3.47 -1.70 28.56
CA ALA A 810 4.59 -1.03 27.91
C ALA A 810 5.90 -1.27 28.68
N GLN A 811 5.87 -1.18 30.02
CA GLN A 811 7.02 -1.47 30.86
C GLN A 811 7.43 -2.95 30.78
N CYS A 812 6.46 -3.88 30.78
CA CYS A 812 6.74 -5.30 30.52
C CYS A 812 7.37 -5.51 29.15
N ARG A 813 6.90 -4.81 28.11
CA ARG A 813 7.47 -4.91 26.76
C ARG A 813 8.86 -4.32 26.66
N ILE A 814 9.18 -3.22 27.32
CA ILE A 814 10.56 -2.73 27.39
C ILE A 814 11.48 -3.81 28.00
N GLY A 815 11.05 -4.46 29.08
CA GLY A 815 11.76 -5.61 29.64
C GLY A 815 11.95 -6.73 28.61
N ASN A 816 10.88 -7.14 27.92
CA ASN A 816 10.94 -8.17 26.89
C ASN A 816 11.88 -7.79 25.73
N LEU A 817 11.81 -6.55 25.23
CA LEU A 817 12.66 -6.06 24.15
C LEU A 817 14.13 -6.08 24.56
N TYR A 818 14.46 -5.73 25.80
CA TYR A 818 15.83 -5.84 26.29
C TYR A 818 16.27 -7.29 26.47
N GLU A 819 15.39 -8.21 26.89
CA GLU A 819 15.72 -9.63 26.87
C GLU A 819 15.93 -10.16 25.45
N GLU A 820 15.12 -9.73 24.49
CA GLU A 820 15.28 -10.03 23.08
C GLU A 820 16.61 -9.46 22.54
N LEU A 821 16.97 -8.21 22.85
CA LEU A 821 18.29 -7.64 22.54
C LEU A 821 19.43 -8.44 23.19
N ALA A 822 19.27 -8.89 24.43
CA ALA A 822 20.23 -9.77 25.10
C ALA A 822 20.36 -11.14 24.42
N LEU A 823 19.27 -11.63 23.83
CA LEU A 823 19.29 -12.81 22.96
C LEU A 823 19.95 -12.48 21.61
N LEU A 824 19.76 -11.32 21.02
CA LEU A 824 20.29 -11.02 19.69
C LEU A 824 21.78 -10.67 19.71
N TYR A 825 22.25 -9.99 20.76
CA TYR A 825 23.57 -9.37 20.86
C TYR A 825 24.38 -9.89 22.06
N GLU A 826 25.12 -10.98 21.86
CA GLU A 826 25.82 -11.69 22.94
C GLU A 826 26.89 -10.86 23.66
N ASN A 827 27.64 -10.05 22.92
CA ASN A 827 28.70 -9.20 23.49
C ASN A 827 28.16 -8.11 24.44
N GLU A 828 26.88 -7.74 24.28
CA GLU A 828 26.20 -6.74 25.09
C GLU A 828 25.14 -7.38 26.01
N LYS A 829 25.10 -8.72 26.11
CA LYS A 829 24.05 -9.49 26.79
C LYS A 829 23.85 -9.07 28.24
N VAL A 830 24.94 -8.93 29.00
CA VAL A 830 24.88 -8.50 30.42
C VAL A 830 24.28 -7.10 30.54
N ALA A 831 24.67 -6.17 29.67
CA ALA A 831 24.12 -4.82 29.68
C ALA A 831 22.62 -4.80 29.38
N TYR A 832 22.17 -5.58 28.40
CA TYR A 832 20.74 -5.69 28.07
C TYR A 832 19.93 -6.42 29.14
N TYR A 833 20.44 -7.50 29.72
CA TYR A 833 19.77 -8.15 30.85
C TYR A 833 19.68 -7.27 32.09
N ASN A 834 20.68 -6.44 32.37
CA ASN A 834 20.58 -5.43 33.43
C ASN A 834 19.47 -4.43 33.11
N LYS A 835 19.39 -3.91 31.88
CA LYS A 835 18.28 -3.03 31.45
C LYS A 835 16.91 -3.72 31.53
N ALA A 836 16.81 -4.99 31.15
CA ALA A 836 15.58 -5.77 31.29
C ALA A 836 15.19 -5.94 32.77
N MET A 837 16.16 -6.29 33.61
CA MET A 837 15.98 -6.42 35.05
C MET A 837 15.56 -5.09 35.68
N ASP A 838 16.14 -3.96 35.28
CA ASP A 838 15.72 -2.63 35.72
C ASP A 838 14.26 -2.35 35.33
N ALA A 839 13.90 -2.67 34.08
CA ALA A 839 12.54 -2.48 33.58
C ALA A 839 11.52 -3.30 34.39
N TYR A 840 11.82 -4.57 34.67
CA TYR A 840 10.98 -5.46 35.47
C TYR A 840 11.00 -5.15 36.97
N THR A 841 12.13 -4.68 37.51
CA THR A 841 12.23 -4.26 38.92
C THR A 841 11.32 -3.07 39.17
N TYR A 842 11.18 -2.18 38.19
CA TYR A 842 10.23 -1.08 38.24
C TYR A 842 8.77 -1.54 38.44
N ILE A 843 8.41 -2.71 37.91
CA ILE A 843 7.08 -3.32 38.07
C ILE A 843 6.91 -3.99 39.43
N THR A 844 7.97 -4.65 39.91
CA THR A 844 7.92 -5.52 41.10
C THR A 844 8.20 -4.77 42.40
N GLU A 845 8.91 -3.65 42.36
CA GLU A 845 9.17 -2.77 43.50
C GLU A 845 7.91 -1.98 43.84
N GLU A 846 7.30 -2.29 44.99
CA GLU A 846 6.00 -1.77 45.41
C GLU A 846 5.91 -0.25 45.39
N ARG A 847 6.96 0.46 45.84
CA ARG A 847 6.96 1.93 45.85
C ARG A 847 6.92 2.52 44.44
N ARG A 848 7.74 2.02 43.51
CA ARG A 848 7.81 2.50 42.11
C ARG A 848 6.57 2.09 41.32
N SER A 849 6.14 0.84 41.51
CA SER A 849 4.93 0.26 40.93
C SER A 849 3.66 1.00 41.39
N ASN A 850 3.56 1.38 42.67
CA ASN A 850 2.44 2.18 43.18
C ASN A 850 2.43 3.60 42.61
N ILE A 851 3.60 4.23 42.45
CA ILE A 851 3.73 5.55 41.80
C ILE A 851 3.27 5.48 40.33
N MET A 852 3.58 4.39 39.64
CA MET A 852 3.36 4.25 38.19
C MET A 852 1.97 3.72 37.83
N PHE A 853 1.43 2.77 38.58
CA PHE A 853 0.20 2.03 38.24
C PHE A 853 -0.95 2.27 39.22
N GLY A 854 -0.69 2.91 40.36
CA GLY A 854 -1.71 3.23 41.36
C GLY A 854 -2.57 2.03 41.77
N TYR A 855 -3.89 2.20 41.76
CA TYR A 855 -4.86 1.18 42.17
C TYR A 855 -4.91 -0.06 41.25
N ILE A 856 -4.33 0.00 40.05
CA ILE A 856 -4.38 -1.11 39.08
C ILE A 856 -3.36 -2.20 39.41
N ARG A 857 -2.34 -1.89 40.22
CA ARG A 857 -1.30 -2.84 40.63
C ARG A 857 -1.90 -4.13 41.22
N ASP A 858 -2.91 -4.02 42.06
CA ASP A 858 -3.53 -5.18 42.72
C ASP A 858 -4.29 -6.06 41.71
N LEU A 859 -4.89 -5.46 40.68
CA LEU A 859 -5.50 -6.19 39.56
C LEU A 859 -4.46 -6.92 38.70
N MET A 860 -3.19 -6.49 38.75
CA MET A 860 -2.06 -7.07 38.01
C MET A 860 -1.24 -8.06 38.84
N ALA A 861 -1.71 -8.51 40.01
CA ALA A 861 -0.95 -9.38 40.91
C ALA A 861 -0.34 -10.62 40.23
N ILE A 862 -1.08 -11.29 39.34
CA ILE A 862 -0.58 -12.43 38.56
C ILE A 862 0.57 -12.01 37.64
N ARG A 863 0.42 -10.90 36.92
CA ARG A 863 1.47 -10.39 36.03
C ARG A 863 2.69 -9.95 36.82
N ILE A 864 2.52 -9.27 37.95
CA ILE A 864 3.62 -8.90 38.85
C ILE A 864 4.36 -10.13 39.36
N TRP A 865 3.64 -11.20 39.72
CA TRP A 865 4.25 -12.47 40.09
C TRP A 865 5.05 -13.07 38.93
N GLN A 866 4.49 -13.10 37.71
CA GLN A 866 5.21 -13.53 36.51
C GLN A 866 6.46 -12.68 36.26
N THR A 867 6.38 -11.37 36.46
CA THR A 867 7.54 -10.46 36.33
C THR A 867 8.60 -10.73 37.40
N LYS A 868 8.22 -11.06 38.64
CA LYS A 868 9.16 -11.49 39.69
C LYS A 868 9.88 -12.78 39.29
N GLU A 869 9.14 -13.75 38.77
CA GLU A 869 9.73 -14.98 38.24
C GLU A 869 10.69 -14.69 37.08
N ARG A 870 10.36 -13.69 36.24
CA ARG A 870 11.25 -13.24 35.16
C ARG A 870 12.54 -12.58 35.67
N VAL A 871 12.46 -11.73 36.69
CA VAL A 871 13.65 -11.16 37.35
C VAL A 871 14.52 -12.27 37.96
N ASN A 872 13.91 -13.24 38.64
CA ASN A 872 14.63 -14.39 39.20
C ASN A 872 15.29 -15.22 38.10
N TYR A 873 14.61 -15.41 36.97
CA TYR A 873 15.16 -16.08 35.79
C TYR A 873 16.37 -15.33 35.23
N ILE A 874 16.28 -14.01 35.03
CA ILE A 874 17.39 -13.20 34.52
C ILE A 874 18.58 -13.23 35.49
N LYS A 875 18.34 -13.16 36.80
CA LYS A 875 19.41 -13.29 37.81
C LYS A 875 20.13 -14.62 37.71
N LYS A 876 19.39 -15.72 37.54
CA LYS A 876 19.98 -17.05 37.32
C LYS A 876 20.79 -17.07 36.02
N GLU A 877 20.26 -16.51 34.94
CA GLU A 877 20.98 -16.42 33.67
C GLU A 877 22.28 -15.59 33.81
N LEU A 878 22.26 -14.44 34.50
CA LEU A 878 23.46 -13.62 34.76
C LEU A 878 24.49 -14.34 35.65
N GLN A 879 24.05 -15.06 36.68
CA GLN A 879 24.92 -15.85 37.55
C GLN A 879 25.66 -16.97 36.82
N LEU A 880 25.04 -17.54 35.78
CA LEU A 880 25.66 -18.54 34.90
C LEU A 880 26.74 -17.96 33.97
N PHE A 881 26.79 -16.63 33.78
CA PHE A 881 27.84 -15.97 33.00
C PHE A 881 29.06 -15.56 33.83
N ASP A 882 28.85 -15.27 35.12
CA ASP A 882 29.94 -14.94 36.04
C ASP A 882 30.70 -16.19 36.54
N SER A 883 30.14 -17.40 36.32
CA SER A 883 30.72 -18.71 36.62
C SER A 883 31.34 -19.36 35.38
#